data_AF-A0A3C1C8V2-F1
#
_entry.id   AF-A0A3C1C8V2-F1
#
_cell.length_a   1.000
_cell.length_b   1.000
_cell.length_c   1.000
_cell.angle_alpha   90.00
_cell.angle_beta   90.00
_cell.angle_gamma   90.00
#
_symmetry.space_group_name_H-M   'P 1'
#
loop_
_entity.id
_entity.type
_entity.pdbx_description
1 polymer ?
#
loop_
_entity_poly.entity_id
_entity_poly.type
_entity_poly.pdbx_seq_one_letter_code
_entity_poly.pdbx_strand_id
1 'polypeptide(L)'
;MTKGTEIPSLFGPDFLEWQVVPPIKSVVKRSGEVVGYDRHKIEKAIEKAFVATNTSILDNQGNSKPVLYTDLAEKKIKELIQARHPNSIPAIEEIQDIVETILIEQRETAVAKAYILYRARHEAIRDTKKLMLDISATMNGYLARSDWRVNENANVNYSLGGLILHNSGSVTANYWLTQIYPKDIAEAHRNADFHIHDLSMFSGYCAGWSLRDLIREGLGGIPDKISSKPASHLSTLANQMVNFLGILQNEWAGAQAFSSFDTYLAPFVRVDNLSDKEIKQSLQSFVFGVNTPSRWGSQAPFTNITLDWTVPEDLREKPAIVGGKELDFCYGDCKPEMDRINRAFIELMLEGDASGRGFQYPIPTYNVTRDFDWDSPNAKLLFEMTAKYGTPYFQNFINSDLNPADVRSMCCRLRLDKRELRKKGGGLFGADELTGSIGVVTINLPRIGYLSRNEKEFFSRLDELMEKAKRSLVIKRKVIQRLLDAGLFPYTKRYLRTFENHFSTIGIVGMNECLQNFFSSSVTTATEEGRDFALKLLKYMKIRLADFQEETGDLFNLEATPAESTSYRLAKHDKERYPEIITSGADEPYYTNSSQLPVGYTSDIFDALDLQEELQTVYTGGTVFHVFLGEAISDWRACSQLVKTIAYSYRIPYFTISPTYSICPIHGYLAGEHFFCPLCAAEERRKMEQRGEKMGEGAQILGTRTEVYSRIVGYYRSVKNWNAGKRAEYKERRVFDPDSKPNERATCNSLAQRDCKAESDSPEQRDDSAESHSPEHYASGTLDDGIEGEKHKAQDDVIEQDKSEVHYDGTERDKSKVHHNSNHNGASRVLLFARKSCPNCPPVRRALAGNIDFEEIDADSQEGMSQASRFEIYSTPTVLVLSENGEIAARLCNVTELKKFFVAQENMHS
;
A
#
# COMPACT_ATOMS: atom_id res chain seq x y z
N MET A 1 79.49 -31.02 -30.09
CA MET A 1 80.19 -30.77 -28.80
C MET A 1 79.39 -29.74 -28.01
N THR A 2 79.56 -29.71 -26.67
CA THR A 2 79.10 -28.66 -25.72
C THR A 2 77.60 -28.31 -25.66
N LYS A 3 77.10 -28.13 -24.43
CA LYS A 3 75.73 -27.70 -24.12
C LYS A 3 75.67 -26.16 -24.02
N GLY A 4 74.48 -25.60 -24.22
CA GLY A 4 74.10 -24.23 -23.84
C GLY A 4 72.58 -24.13 -23.83
N THR A 5 71.98 -23.64 -22.74
CA THR A 5 70.53 -23.62 -22.55
C THR A 5 70.04 -22.18 -22.51
N GLU A 6 69.09 -21.82 -23.37
CA GLU A 6 68.32 -20.58 -23.24
C GLU A 6 66.82 -20.89 -23.31
N ILE A 7 66.03 -20.08 -22.62
CA ILE A 7 64.58 -20.24 -22.44
C ILE A 7 63.88 -19.22 -23.33
N PRO A 8 62.92 -19.60 -24.19
CA PRO A 8 62.16 -18.65 -24.99
C PRO A 8 61.41 -17.63 -24.12
N SER A 9 61.58 -16.34 -24.42
CA SER A 9 60.88 -15.27 -23.71
C SER A 9 59.38 -15.31 -24.00
N LEU A 10 58.57 -15.37 -22.96
CA LEU A 10 57.12 -15.65 -23.02
C LEU A 10 56.24 -14.44 -23.40
N PHE A 11 56.80 -13.43 -24.07
CA PHE A 11 56.12 -12.18 -24.40
C PHE A 11 56.44 -11.73 -25.84
N GLY A 12 55.41 -11.71 -26.68
CA GLY A 12 55.42 -11.04 -27.98
C GLY A 12 55.18 -9.52 -27.85
N PRO A 13 55.28 -8.76 -28.95
CA PRO A 13 55.19 -7.30 -28.93
C PRO A 13 53.78 -6.71 -28.73
N ASP A 14 52.76 -7.53 -28.53
CA ASP A 14 51.34 -7.13 -28.45
C ASP A 14 50.94 -6.57 -27.07
N PHE A 15 51.77 -5.69 -26.52
CA PHE A 15 51.58 -5.07 -25.20
C PHE A 15 51.64 -3.55 -25.24
N LEU A 16 50.80 -2.92 -26.08
CA LEU A 16 50.28 -1.57 -25.81
C LEU A 16 49.03 -1.22 -26.67
N GLU A 17 47.93 -1.99 -26.55
CA GLU A 17 46.62 -1.43 -26.93
C GLU A 17 46.31 -0.23 -26.03
N TRP A 18 46.39 0.98 -26.60
CA TRP A 18 45.86 2.17 -25.97
C TRP A 18 44.36 1.97 -25.78
N GLN A 19 43.88 1.98 -24.54
CA GLN A 19 42.45 2.02 -24.26
C GLN A 19 41.86 3.32 -24.84
N VAL A 20 41.28 3.22 -26.03
CA VAL A 20 40.56 4.33 -26.67
C VAL A 20 39.32 4.60 -25.83
N VAL A 21 39.43 5.58 -24.94
CA VAL A 21 38.37 6.00 -24.03
C VAL A 21 37.12 6.32 -24.86
N PRO A 22 36.01 5.58 -24.68
CA PRO A 22 34.87 5.70 -25.58
C PRO A 22 34.28 7.12 -25.53
N PRO A 23 33.89 7.70 -26.68
CA PRO A 23 33.33 9.05 -26.70
C PRO A 23 32.00 9.09 -25.95
N ILE A 24 31.73 10.21 -25.28
CA ILE A 24 30.44 10.46 -24.61
C ILE A 24 29.39 10.64 -25.72
N LYS A 25 28.66 9.57 -26.07
CA LYS A 25 27.68 9.58 -27.16
C LYS A 25 26.36 10.24 -26.75
N SER A 26 25.89 9.95 -25.54
CA SER A 26 24.53 10.29 -25.08
C SER A 26 24.48 10.65 -23.61
N VAL A 27 23.41 11.35 -23.22
CA VAL A 27 23.08 11.71 -21.83
C VAL A 27 21.60 11.47 -21.55
N VAL A 28 21.27 11.14 -20.30
CA VAL A 28 19.88 11.02 -19.83
C VAL A 28 19.41 12.38 -19.31
N LYS A 29 18.37 12.95 -19.92
CA LYS A 29 17.67 14.13 -19.39
C LYS A 29 16.92 13.78 -18.10
N ARG A 30 16.58 14.81 -17.30
CA ARG A 30 15.66 14.71 -16.15
C ARG A 30 14.26 14.13 -16.48
N SER A 31 13.91 14.02 -17.77
CA SER A 31 12.69 13.39 -18.28
C SER A 31 12.83 11.88 -18.54
N GLY A 32 14.00 11.28 -18.34
CA GLY A 32 14.32 9.90 -18.78
C GLY A 32 14.72 9.80 -20.25
N GLU A 33 14.42 10.82 -21.06
CA GLU A 33 14.75 10.92 -22.48
C GLU A 33 16.28 10.90 -22.70
N VAL A 34 16.76 9.91 -23.47
CA VAL A 34 18.14 9.80 -23.92
C VAL A 34 18.35 10.72 -25.12
N VAL A 35 19.36 11.59 -25.06
CA VAL A 35 19.73 12.50 -26.17
C VAL A 35 21.22 12.48 -26.43
N GLY A 36 21.62 12.93 -27.62
CA GLY A 36 23.04 13.15 -27.96
C GLY A 36 23.72 14.12 -26.99
N TYR A 37 24.96 13.79 -26.60
CA TYR A 37 25.80 14.68 -25.79
C TYR A 37 26.17 15.96 -26.56
N ASP A 38 26.26 17.09 -25.84
CA ASP A 38 26.65 18.38 -26.42
C ASP A 38 27.45 19.20 -25.40
N ARG A 39 28.76 19.23 -25.61
CA ARG A 39 29.76 19.94 -24.82
C ARG A 39 29.43 21.42 -24.61
N HIS A 40 28.92 22.11 -25.63
CA HIS A 40 28.69 23.56 -25.59
C HIS A 40 27.62 23.97 -24.56
N LYS A 41 26.77 23.04 -24.12
CA LYS A 41 25.80 23.27 -23.03
C LYS A 41 26.47 23.36 -21.67
N ILE A 42 27.58 22.65 -21.45
CA ILE A 42 28.39 22.74 -20.22
C ILE A 42 29.16 24.06 -20.23
N GLU A 43 29.90 24.33 -21.30
CA GLU A 43 30.74 25.52 -21.46
C GLU A 43 29.93 26.81 -21.23
N LYS A 44 28.77 26.95 -21.90
CA LYS A 44 27.86 28.10 -21.75
C LYS A 44 27.18 28.17 -20.39
N ALA A 45 27.14 27.10 -19.60
CA ALA A 45 26.64 27.13 -18.23
C ALA A 45 27.73 27.63 -17.25
N ILE A 46 28.99 27.25 -17.47
CA ILE A 46 30.15 27.74 -16.73
C ILE A 46 30.40 29.22 -17.04
N GLU A 47 30.42 29.60 -18.33
CA GLU A 47 30.55 30.98 -18.79
C GLU A 47 29.51 31.91 -18.12
N LYS A 48 28.24 31.50 -18.10
CA LYS A 48 27.17 32.26 -17.44
C LYS A 48 27.36 32.42 -15.94
N ALA A 49 27.97 31.45 -15.26
CA ALA A 49 28.29 31.57 -13.85
C ALA A 49 29.40 32.62 -13.61
N PHE A 50 30.46 32.62 -14.43
CA PHE A 50 31.53 33.63 -14.40
C PHE A 50 30.99 35.05 -14.66
N VAL A 51 30.14 35.20 -15.68
CA VAL A 51 29.48 36.49 -16.00
C VAL A 51 28.57 36.93 -14.85
N ALA A 52 27.81 36.02 -14.23
CA ALA A 52 26.94 36.34 -13.10
C ALA A 52 27.68 36.77 -11.82
N THR A 53 28.99 36.48 -11.71
CA THR A 53 29.84 36.91 -10.59
C THR A 53 30.85 38.01 -10.96
N ASN A 54 30.74 38.60 -12.14
CA ASN A 54 31.72 39.57 -12.68
C ASN A 54 33.18 39.07 -12.57
N THR A 55 33.40 37.76 -12.71
CA THR A 55 34.71 37.11 -12.53
C THR A 55 35.35 36.85 -13.89
N SER A 56 36.68 37.01 -14.00
CA SER A 56 37.38 36.82 -15.28
C SER A 56 37.19 35.40 -15.84
N ILE A 57 36.58 35.33 -17.03
CA ILE A 57 36.50 34.11 -17.86
C ILE A 57 37.87 33.68 -18.41
N LEU A 58 38.88 34.54 -18.35
CA LEU A 58 40.26 34.23 -18.75
C LEU A 58 41.12 33.87 -17.55
N ASP A 59 42.00 32.88 -17.73
CA ASP A 59 43.07 32.55 -16.78
C ASP A 59 44.27 33.52 -16.89
N ASN A 60 45.30 33.29 -16.08
CA ASN A 60 46.51 34.12 -16.03
C ASN A 60 47.41 34.01 -17.31
N GLN A 61 47.03 33.17 -18.27
CA GLN A 61 47.72 32.94 -19.54
C GLN A 61 46.88 33.40 -20.75
N GLY A 62 45.64 33.84 -20.52
CA GLY A 62 44.70 34.28 -21.57
C GLY A 62 43.78 33.19 -22.10
N ASN A 63 43.78 31.99 -21.53
CA ASN A 63 42.90 30.89 -21.97
C ASN A 63 41.49 31.02 -21.38
N SER A 64 40.48 30.52 -22.10
CA SER A 64 39.09 30.46 -21.62
C SER A 64 38.91 29.41 -20.52
N LYS A 65 38.65 29.85 -19.28
CA LYS A 65 38.32 28.98 -18.15
C LYS A 65 37.05 28.13 -18.41
N PRO A 66 35.96 28.65 -19.01
CA PRO A 66 34.82 27.81 -19.39
C PRO A 66 35.19 26.62 -20.28
N VAL A 67 36.10 26.80 -21.25
CA VAL A 67 36.61 25.69 -22.09
C VAL A 67 37.42 24.71 -21.24
N LEU A 68 38.45 25.21 -20.52
CA LEU A 68 39.35 24.41 -19.68
C LEU A 68 38.60 23.55 -18.65
N TYR A 69 37.60 24.12 -17.99
CA TYR A 69 36.82 23.40 -16.98
C TYR A 69 35.82 22.42 -17.61
N THR A 70 35.42 22.65 -18.86
CA THR A 70 34.65 21.67 -19.64
C THR A 70 35.50 20.47 -20.03
N ASP A 71 36.79 20.65 -20.36
CA ASP A 71 37.72 19.52 -20.57
C ASP A 71 37.93 18.69 -19.30
N LEU A 72 38.10 19.35 -18.14
CA LEU A 72 38.18 18.66 -16.84
C LEU A 72 36.88 17.90 -16.54
N ALA A 73 35.71 18.46 -16.88
CA ALA A 73 34.42 17.80 -16.70
C ALA A 73 34.29 16.58 -17.61
N GLU A 74 34.60 16.71 -18.90
CA GLU A 74 34.62 15.58 -19.82
C GLU A 74 35.56 14.45 -19.39
N LYS A 75 36.72 14.78 -18.81
CA LYS A 75 37.64 13.78 -18.26
C LYS A 75 36.97 12.98 -17.13
N LYS A 76 36.43 13.67 -16.11
CA LYS A 76 35.71 13.02 -15.00
C LYS A 76 34.46 12.24 -15.44
N ILE A 77 33.74 12.72 -16.45
CA ILE A 77 32.59 12.01 -17.03
C ILE A 77 33.05 10.72 -17.74
N LYS A 78 34.16 10.74 -18.47
CA LYS A 78 34.75 9.55 -19.11
C LYS A 78 35.20 8.53 -18.08
N GLU A 79 35.88 8.97 -17.01
CA GLU A 79 36.26 8.13 -15.86
C GLU A 79 35.03 7.48 -15.19
N LEU A 80 33.96 8.26 -14.99
CA LEU A 80 32.67 7.76 -14.45
C LEU A 80 32.01 6.71 -15.35
N ILE A 81 32.09 6.87 -16.68
CA ILE A 81 31.56 5.89 -17.65
C ILE A 81 32.41 4.61 -17.66
N GLN A 82 33.74 4.72 -17.61
CA GLN A 82 34.65 3.57 -17.57
C GLN A 82 34.48 2.73 -16.29
N ALA A 83 34.10 3.36 -15.17
CA ALA A 83 33.76 2.67 -13.91
C ALA A 83 32.36 2.00 -13.90
N ARG A 84 31.62 2.01 -15.03
CA ARG A 84 30.23 1.54 -15.13
C ARG A 84 30.05 0.51 -16.25
N HIS A 85 28.82 -0.01 -16.37
CA HIS A 85 28.49 -0.96 -17.43
C HIS A 85 28.52 -0.25 -18.81
N PRO A 86 28.91 -0.90 -19.93
CA PRO A 86 28.88 -0.28 -21.26
C PRO A 86 27.51 0.25 -21.70
N ASN A 87 26.42 -0.28 -21.12
CA ASN A 87 25.05 0.17 -21.37
C ASN A 87 24.58 1.27 -20.38
N SER A 88 25.48 1.80 -19.54
CA SER A 88 25.20 2.93 -18.63
C SER A 88 25.39 4.26 -19.35
N ILE A 89 24.38 5.13 -19.25
CA ILE A 89 24.37 6.46 -19.86
C ILE A 89 24.37 7.48 -18.71
N PRO A 90 25.28 8.48 -18.68
CA PRO A 90 25.33 9.46 -17.60
C PRO A 90 24.09 10.37 -17.60
N ALA A 91 23.59 10.69 -16.42
CA ALA A 91 22.49 11.64 -16.26
C ALA A 91 23.00 13.09 -16.24
N ILE A 92 22.17 14.02 -16.72
CA ILE A 92 22.49 15.46 -16.76
C ILE A 92 22.82 16.04 -15.37
N GLU A 93 22.33 15.46 -14.27
CA GLU A 93 22.69 15.89 -12.92
C GLU A 93 24.11 15.50 -12.53
N GLU A 94 24.54 14.27 -12.83
CA GLU A 94 25.91 13.81 -12.56
C GLU A 94 26.94 14.70 -13.27
N ILE A 95 26.61 15.14 -14.49
CA ILE A 95 27.40 16.11 -15.25
C ILE A 95 27.46 17.48 -14.55
N GLN A 96 26.33 17.96 -14.02
CA GLN A 96 26.30 19.24 -13.29
C GLN A 96 27.04 19.16 -11.95
N ASP A 97 26.94 18.03 -11.24
CA ASP A 97 27.60 17.78 -9.95
C ASP A 97 29.14 17.64 -10.15
N ILE A 98 29.59 17.06 -11.27
CA ILE A 98 31.00 17.07 -11.69
C ILE A 98 31.50 18.48 -11.97
N VAL A 99 30.73 19.30 -12.70
CA VAL A 99 31.09 20.71 -12.99
C VAL A 99 31.17 21.54 -11.71
N GLU A 100 30.23 21.36 -10.79
CA GLU A 100 30.23 21.99 -9.47
C GLU A 100 31.48 21.62 -8.66
N THR A 101 31.82 20.32 -8.63
CA THR A 101 33.05 19.80 -8.00
C THR A 101 34.30 20.48 -8.59
N ILE A 102 34.39 20.61 -9.91
CA ILE A 102 35.53 21.22 -10.60
C ILE A 102 35.66 22.72 -10.27
N LEU A 103 34.55 23.47 -10.25
CA LEU A 103 34.57 24.89 -9.87
C LEU A 103 35.07 25.08 -8.42
N ILE A 104 34.77 24.14 -7.52
CA ILE A 104 35.28 24.13 -6.14
C ILE A 104 36.77 23.75 -6.11
N GLU A 105 37.19 22.70 -6.82
CA GLU A 105 38.60 22.26 -6.91
C GLU A 105 39.53 23.33 -7.48
N GLN A 106 39.06 24.06 -8.50
CA GLN A 106 39.78 25.19 -9.11
C GLN A 106 39.73 26.49 -8.27
N ARG A 107 39.16 26.43 -7.06
CA ARG A 107 39.02 27.52 -6.08
C ARG A 107 38.13 28.69 -6.52
N GLU A 108 37.34 28.52 -7.58
CA GLU A 108 36.40 29.51 -8.12
C GLU A 108 35.10 29.55 -7.29
N THR A 109 35.24 29.69 -5.97
CA THR A 109 34.18 29.51 -4.97
C THR A 109 32.96 30.42 -5.17
N ALA A 110 33.18 31.65 -5.65
CA ALA A 110 32.10 32.56 -6.02
C ALA A 110 31.30 32.04 -7.23
N VAL A 111 32.01 31.58 -8.27
CA VAL A 111 31.42 31.03 -9.50
C VAL A 111 30.67 29.73 -9.20
N ALA A 112 31.24 28.84 -8.40
CA ALA A 112 30.59 27.63 -7.91
C ALA A 112 29.27 27.96 -7.18
N LYS A 113 29.30 28.92 -6.24
CA LYS A 113 28.09 29.35 -5.51
C LYS A 113 27.03 29.95 -6.42
N ALA A 114 27.42 30.73 -7.44
CA ALA A 114 26.49 31.26 -8.44
C ALA A 114 25.89 30.17 -9.33
N TYR A 115 26.69 29.18 -9.75
CA TYR A 115 26.25 28.01 -10.49
C TYR A 115 25.22 27.17 -9.70
N ILE A 116 25.51 26.88 -8.43
CA ILE A 116 24.59 26.20 -7.49
C ILE A 116 23.28 26.96 -7.34
N LEU A 117 23.33 28.27 -7.05
CA LEU A 117 22.13 29.09 -6.89
C LEU A 117 21.35 29.23 -8.21
N TYR A 118 22.03 29.25 -9.36
CA TYR A 118 21.39 29.22 -10.68
C TYR A 118 20.67 27.90 -10.93
N ARG A 119 21.29 26.75 -10.61
CA ARG A 119 20.65 25.41 -10.66
C ARG A 119 19.38 25.40 -9.81
N ALA A 120 19.51 25.69 -8.51
CA ALA A 120 18.41 25.66 -7.54
C ALA A 120 17.26 26.62 -7.89
N ARG A 121 17.56 27.82 -8.41
CA ARG A 121 16.52 28.78 -8.84
C ARG A 121 15.78 28.30 -10.08
N HIS A 122 16.48 27.72 -11.06
CA HIS A 122 15.84 27.14 -12.24
C HIS A 122 15.11 25.84 -11.93
N GLU A 123 15.55 25.08 -10.93
CA GLU A 123 14.85 23.94 -10.35
C GLU A 123 13.50 24.37 -9.79
N ALA A 124 13.46 25.26 -8.78
CA ALA A 124 12.22 25.77 -8.21
C ALA A 124 11.23 26.36 -9.26
N ILE A 125 11.74 27.07 -10.28
CA ILE A 125 10.90 27.59 -11.38
C ILE A 125 10.36 26.45 -12.27
N ARG A 126 11.18 25.45 -12.59
CA ARG A 126 10.76 24.26 -13.36
C ARG A 126 9.78 23.41 -12.58
N ASP A 127 9.99 23.21 -11.28
CA ASP A 127 9.12 22.38 -10.44
C ASP A 127 7.76 23.06 -10.23
N THR A 128 7.73 24.38 -10.07
CA THR A 128 6.49 25.17 -10.05
C THR A 128 5.72 25.06 -11.39
N LYS A 129 6.42 25.20 -12.53
CA LYS A 129 5.80 25.03 -13.86
C LYS A 129 5.35 23.60 -14.11
N LYS A 130 6.15 22.61 -13.66
CA LYS A 130 5.84 21.19 -13.77
C LYS A 130 4.56 20.90 -12.99
N LEU A 131 4.48 21.27 -11.71
CA LEU A 131 3.30 21.07 -10.86
C LEU A 131 2.00 21.62 -11.49
N MET A 132 2.05 22.81 -12.09
CA MET A 132 0.88 23.41 -12.77
C MET A 132 0.47 22.65 -14.04
N LEU A 133 1.45 22.18 -14.82
CA LEU A 133 1.19 21.30 -15.97
C LEU A 133 0.69 19.91 -15.53
N ASP A 134 1.22 19.38 -14.42
CA ASP A 134 0.87 18.09 -13.82
C ASP A 134 -0.61 18.07 -13.41
N ILE A 135 -1.09 19.12 -12.73
CA ILE A 135 -2.51 19.25 -12.34
C ILE A 135 -3.43 19.22 -13.57
N SER A 136 -3.08 19.98 -14.62
CA SER A 136 -3.87 20.03 -15.86
C SER A 136 -3.84 18.70 -16.62
N ALA A 137 -2.67 18.03 -16.65
CA ALA A 137 -2.49 16.72 -17.27
C ALA A 137 -3.23 15.61 -16.52
N THR A 138 -3.19 15.62 -15.18
CA THR A 138 -3.89 14.67 -14.30
C THR A 138 -5.41 14.76 -14.49
N MET A 139 -5.96 15.98 -14.43
CA MET A 139 -7.38 16.24 -14.68
C MET A 139 -7.81 15.77 -16.08
N ASN A 140 -7.10 16.20 -17.12
CA ASN A 140 -7.47 15.88 -18.50
C ASN A 140 -7.26 14.38 -18.82
N GLY A 141 -6.22 13.75 -18.29
CA GLY A 141 -5.90 12.34 -18.49
C GLY A 141 -6.93 11.40 -17.87
N TYR A 142 -7.44 11.75 -16.68
CA TYR A 142 -8.54 11.01 -16.06
C TYR A 142 -9.84 11.19 -16.85
N LEU A 143 -10.22 12.43 -17.18
CA LEU A 143 -11.46 12.74 -17.90
C LEU A 143 -11.50 12.13 -19.32
N ALA A 144 -10.37 12.13 -20.02
CA ALA A 144 -10.22 11.48 -21.33
C ALA A 144 -10.03 9.95 -21.25
N ARG A 145 -9.88 9.39 -20.03
CA ARG A 145 -9.52 7.98 -19.78
C ARG A 145 -8.24 7.52 -20.49
N SER A 146 -7.30 8.44 -20.71
CA SER A 146 -6.07 8.21 -21.48
C SER A 146 -4.86 7.89 -20.61
N ASP A 147 -4.87 8.21 -19.30
CA ASP A 147 -3.87 7.66 -18.37
C ASP A 147 -4.26 6.20 -18.03
N TRP A 148 -3.32 5.27 -18.22
CA TRP A 148 -3.50 3.87 -17.82
C TRP A 148 -3.75 3.74 -16.31
N ARG A 149 -3.31 4.72 -15.50
CA ARG A 149 -3.54 4.78 -14.06
C ARG A 149 -5.02 4.89 -13.67
N VAL A 150 -5.92 5.25 -14.60
CA VAL A 150 -7.37 5.14 -14.37
C VAL A 150 -7.77 3.70 -14.03
N ASN A 151 -6.97 2.70 -14.43
CA ASN A 151 -7.10 1.29 -14.06
C ASN A 151 -5.89 0.79 -13.23
N GLU A 152 -5.19 1.66 -12.49
CA GLU A 152 -4.08 1.25 -11.60
C GLU A 152 -4.55 0.31 -10.48
N ASN A 153 -5.82 0.47 -10.08
CA ASN A 153 -6.50 -0.25 -9.02
C ASN A 153 -7.88 -0.68 -9.53
N ALA A 154 -8.09 -1.97 -9.79
CA ALA A 154 -9.31 -2.55 -10.37
C ALA A 154 -10.57 -2.40 -9.48
N ASN A 155 -10.41 -1.87 -8.26
CA ASN A 155 -11.51 -1.51 -7.35
C ASN A 155 -12.16 -0.16 -7.65
N VAL A 156 -11.50 0.73 -8.40
CA VAL A 156 -11.98 2.10 -8.66
C VAL A 156 -12.60 2.17 -10.05
N ASN A 157 -13.86 2.58 -10.14
CA ASN A 157 -14.52 2.85 -11.42
C ASN A 157 -14.45 4.34 -11.78
N TYR A 158 -14.49 4.65 -13.08
CA TYR A 158 -14.58 6.03 -13.60
C TYR A 158 -15.75 6.77 -12.95
N SER A 159 -15.44 7.77 -12.10
CA SER A 159 -16.42 8.44 -11.23
C SER A 159 -15.86 9.76 -10.70
N LEU A 160 -16.72 10.62 -10.15
CA LEU A 160 -16.28 11.85 -9.48
C LEU A 160 -15.40 11.55 -8.26
N GLY A 161 -15.74 10.53 -7.46
CA GLY A 161 -14.90 10.11 -6.34
C GLY A 161 -13.55 9.54 -6.79
N GLY A 162 -13.53 8.78 -7.89
CA GLY A 162 -12.28 8.31 -8.51
C GLY A 162 -11.39 9.45 -9.00
N LEU A 163 -11.97 10.52 -9.57
CA LEU A 163 -11.23 11.74 -9.94
C LEU A 163 -10.67 12.46 -8.70
N ILE A 164 -11.46 12.59 -7.62
CA ILE A 164 -11.01 13.18 -6.35
C ILE A 164 -9.82 12.40 -5.79
N LEU A 165 -9.94 11.07 -5.70
CA LEU A 165 -8.88 10.18 -5.22
C LEU A 165 -7.61 10.23 -6.08
N HIS A 166 -7.76 10.26 -7.41
CA HIS A 166 -6.64 10.35 -8.35
C HIS A 166 -5.88 11.69 -8.22
N ASN A 167 -6.61 12.80 -8.08
CA ASN A 167 -6.04 14.12 -7.85
C ASN A 167 -5.31 14.21 -6.49
N SER A 168 -5.98 13.82 -5.40
CA SER A 168 -5.38 13.86 -4.06
C SER A 168 -4.18 12.92 -3.97
N GLY A 169 -4.29 11.72 -4.55
CA GLY A 169 -3.22 10.73 -4.57
C GLY A 169 -1.98 11.21 -5.33
N SER A 170 -2.16 11.86 -6.48
CA SER A 170 -1.05 12.41 -7.26
C SER A 170 -0.30 13.52 -6.51
N VAL A 171 -1.05 14.40 -5.81
CA VAL A 171 -0.45 15.44 -4.95
C VAL A 171 0.29 14.83 -3.75
N THR A 172 -0.31 13.87 -3.05
CA THR A 172 0.32 13.20 -1.89
C THR A 172 1.57 12.42 -2.30
N ALA A 173 1.55 11.75 -3.45
CA ALA A 173 2.71 11.01 -3.96
C ALA A 173 3.87 11.93 -4.34
N ASN A 174 3.57 13.09 -4.94
CA ASN A 174 4.58 14.09 -5.24
C ASN A 174 5.16 14.73 -3.95
N TYR A 175 4.33 14.95 -2.93
CA TYR A 175 4.79 15.43 -1.62
C TYR A 175 5.75 14.43 -0.94
N TRP A 176 5.41 13.14 -0.89
CA TRP A 176 6.32 12.08 -0.43
C TRP A 176 7.67 12.13 -1.18
N LEU A 177 7.63 12.15 -2.52
CA LEU A 177 8.80 12.06 -3.40
C LEU A 177 9.59 13.38 -3.57
N THR A 178 9.23 14.46 -2.89
CA THR A 178 9.95 15.75 -2.96
C THR A 178 10.24 16.39 -1.60
N GLN A 179 9.38 16.20 -0.60
CA GLN A 179 9.50 16.84 0.72
C GLN A 179 9.89 15.87 1.84
N ILE A 180 9.67 14.56 1.66
CA ILE A 180 9.87 13.55 2.71
C ILE A 180 11.01 12.58 2.38
N TYR A 181 11.03 11.99 1.18
CA TYR A 181 12.06 11.04 0.78
C TYR A 181 13.32 11.76 0.26
N PRO A 182 14.52 11.36 0.70
CA PRO A 182 15.79 11.70 0.07
C PRO A 182 15.79 11.46 -1.45
N LYS A 183 16.56 12.28 -2.18
CA LYS A 183 16.64 12.28 -3.65
C LYS A 183 16.90 10.88 -4.21
N ASP A 184 17.83 10.12 -3.63
CA ASP A 184 18.22 8.78 -4.10
C ASP A 184 17.10 7.73 -3.99
N ILE A 185 16.28 7.81 -2.93
CA ILE A 185 15.11 6.96 -2.72
C ILE A 185 13.98 7.36 -3.68
N ALA A 186 13.75 8.67 -3.83
CA ALA A 186 12.70 9.19 -4.70
C ALA A 186 13.02 8.99 -6.20
N GLU A 187 14.29 9.02 -6.59
CA GLU A 187 14.76 8.68 -7.94
C GLU A 187 14.64 7.19 -8.20
N ALA A 188 15.03 6.31 -7.28
CA ALA A 188 14.87 4.86 -7.45
C ALA A 188 13.40 4.43 -7.65
N HIS A 189 12.43 5.08 -6.99
CA HIS A 189 11.00 4.92 -7.31
C HIS A 189 10.67 5.38 -8.74
N ARG A 190 11.11 6.60 -9.13
CA ARG A 190 10.78 7.23 -10.42
C ARG A 190 11.40 6.49 -11.62
N ASN A 191 12.61 5.96 -11.44
CA ASN A 191 13.39 5.25 -12.46
C ASN A 191 12.95 3.79 -12.69
N ALA A 192 11.99 3.30 -11.90
CA ALA A 192 11.58 1.89 -11.82
C ALA A 192 12.69 0.93 -11.33
N ASP A 193 13.62 1.41 -10.50
CA ASP A 193 14.63 0.56 -9.86
C ASP A 193 14.01 -0.23 -8.68
N PHE A 194 13.03 0.37 -7.99
CA PHE A 194 12.04 -0.33 -7.15
C PHE A 194 10.68 0.40 -7.19
N HIS A 195 9.68 -0.13 -6.51
CA HIS A 195 8.38 0.53 -6.32
C HIS A 195 8.03 0.66 -4.84
N ILE A 196 7.82 1.91 -4.38
CA ILE A 196 7.22 2.21 -3.07
C ILE A 196 5.71 2.25 -3.27
N HIS A 197 4.96 1.43 -2.52
CA HIS A 197 3.51 1.34 -2.63
C HIS A 197 2.79 2.48 -1.89
N ASP A 198 1.54 2.72 -2.28
CA ASP A 198 0.56 3.58 -1.59
C ASP A 198 1.02 5.01 -1.28
N LEU A 199 1.88 5.57 -2.15
CA LEU A 199 2.25 6.99 -2.10
C LEU A 199 1.05 7.93 -2.29
N SER A 200 -0.08 7.43 -2.78
CA SER A 200 -1.36 8.15 -2.88
C SER A 200 -2.00 8.47 -1.52
N MET A 201 -1.57 7.83 -0.43
CA MET A 201 -2.06 8.07 0.92
C MET A 201 -0.91 8.52 1.84
N PHE A 202 -1.22 9.37 2.82
CA PHE A 202 -0.23 9.91 3.77
C PHE A 202 -0.25 9.15 5.10
N SER A 203 -0.28 7.81 5.04
CA SER A 203 -0.50 6.92 6.17
C SER A 203 0.21 5.56 6.03
N GLY A 204 0.01 4.67 7.01
CA GLY A 204 0.48 3.27 6.96
C GLY A 204 -0.16 2.46 5.83
N TYR A 205 0.40 1.30 5.51
CA TYR A 205 -0.16 0.42 4.47
C TYR A 205 -1.41 -0.30 4.97
N CYS A 206 -1.29 -1.21 5.95
CA CYS A 206 -2.42 -2.04 6.38
C CYS A 206 -2.36 -2.46 7.85
N ALA A 207 -3.51 -2.85 8.40
CA ALA A 207 -3.67 -3.22 9.81
C ALA A 207 -4.72 -4.33 10.02
N GLY A 208 -4.40 -5.26 10.92
CA GLY A 208 -5.37 -6.07 11.65
C GLY A 208 -5.83 -5.34 12.92
N TRP A 209 -7.05 -5.67 13.36
CA TRP A 209 -7.73 -5.00 14.46
C TRP A 209 -8.32 -6.02 15.43
N SER A 210 -8.22 -5.74 16.73
CA SER A 210 -8.89 -6.57 17.74
C SER A 210 -10.40 -6.32 17.71
N LEU A 211 -11.15 -7.31 17.22
CA LEU A 211 -12.61 -7.34 17.35
C LEU A 211 -13.03 -7.45 18.81
N ARG A 212 -12.21 -8.08 19.66
CA ARG A 212 -12.43 -8.17 21.10
C ARG A 212 -12.41 -6.79 21.78
N ASP A 213 -11.47 -5.91 21.41
CA ASP A 213 -11.44 -4.55 21.96
C ASP A 213 -12.61 -3.70 21.45
N LEU A 214 -13.06 -3.87 20.21
CA LEU A 214 -14.29 -3.23 19.71
C LEU A 214 -15.53 -3.70 20.49
N ILE A 215 -15.64 -5.01 20.78
CA ILE A 215 -16.71 -5.61 21.59
C ILE A 215 -16.65 -5.14 23.05
N ARG A 216 -15.45 -4.97 23.61
CA ARG A 216 -15.23 -4.57 25.01
C ARG A 216 -15.42 -3.07 25.24
N GLU A 217 -14.91 -2.23 24.35
CA GLU A 217 -14.81 -0.78 24.54
C GLU A 217 -15.85 0.02 23.73
N GLY A 218 -16.48 -0.59 22.72
CA GLY A 218 -17.41 0.08 21.81
C GLY A 218 -16.73 0.93 20.75
N LEU A 219 -17.52 1.56 19.86
CA LEU A 219 -17.04 2.41 18.78
C LEU A 219 -17.02 3.90 19.18
N GLY A 220 -15.87 4.49 19.47
CA GLY A 220 -15.73 5.90 19.79
C GLY A 220 -14.54 6.23 20.70
N GLY A 221 -14.75 7.13 21.66
CA GLY A 221 -13.71 7.63 22.57
C GLY A 221 -12.79 8.68 21.95
N ILE A 222 -13.22 9.32 20.86
CA ILE A 222 -12.50 10.43 20.20
C ILE A 222 -13.17 11.76 20.58
N PRO A 223 -12.43 12.80 20.99
CA PRO A 223 -12.96 14.14 21.22
C PRO A 223 -13.74 14.68 20.02
N ASP A 224 -14.81 15.41 20.28
CA ASP A 224 -15.68 16.04 19.26
C ASP A 224 -16.24 15.06 18.20
N LYS A 225 -16.41 13.79 18.58
CA LYS A 225 -17.06 12.73 17.77
C LYS A 225 -18.09 11.97 18.60
N ILE A 226 -19.16 11.53 17.94
CA ILE A 226 -20.15 10.63 18.54
C ILE A 226 -19.46 9.33 18.95
N SER A 227 -19.75 8.86 20.16
CA SER A 227 -19.25 7.60 20.70
C SER A 227 -20.41 6.67 21.03
N SER A 228 -20.29 5.41 20.61
CA SER A 228 -21.23 4.33 20.90
C SER A 228 -20.73 3.51 22.08
N LYS A 229 -21.65 2.99 22.91
CA LYS A 229 -21.32 2.02 23.96
C LYS A 229 -20.94 0.66 23.34
N PRO A 230 -20.26 -0.22 24.08
CA PRO A 230 -20.13 -1.64 23.72
C PRO A 230 -21.47 -2.23 23.26
N ALA A 231 -21.46 -2.97 22.15
CA ALA A 231 -22.67 -3.57 21.61
C ALA A 231 -23.19 -4.70 22.52
N SER A 232 -24.50 -4.73 22.78
CA SER A 232 -25.17 -5.83 23.51
C SER A 232 -25.85 -6.86 22.60
N HIS A 233 -26.05 -6.54 21.31
CA HIS A 233 -26.80 -7.35 20.36
C HIS A 233 -26.02 -7.51 19.05
N LEU A 234 -26.19 -8.65 18.37
CA LEU A 234 -25.44 -8.98 17.15
C LEU A 234 -25.62 -7.93 16.03
N SER A 235 -26.83 -7.40 15.85
CA SER A 235 -27.15 -6.38 14.85
C SER A 235 -26.45 -5.05 15.12
N THR A 236 -26.32 -4.66 16.39
CA THR A 236 -25.56 -3.47 16.83
C THR A 236 -24.05 -3.67 16.60
N LEU A 237 -23.52 -4.86 16.92
CA LEU A 237 -22.12 -5.18 16.66
C LEU A 237 -21.81 -5.14 15.15
N ALA A 238 -22.65 -5.78 14.33
CA ALA A 238 -22.52 -5.76 12.88
C ALA A 238 -22.47 -4.33 12.32
N ASN A 239 -23.31 -3.41 12.81
CA ASN A 239 -23.26 -2.00 12.44
C ASN A 239 -21.98 -1.29 12.91
N GLN A 240 -21.54 -1.52 14.16
CA GLN A 240 -20.28 -0.99 14.67
C GLN A 240 -19.07 -1.46 13.85
N MET A 241 -19.04 -2.73 13.42
CA MET A 241 -17.98 -3.29 12.57
C MET A 241 -17.93 -2.64 11.18
N VAL A 242 -19.07 -2.43 10.51
CA VAL A 242 -19.13 -1.71 9.23
C VAL A 242 -18.59 -0.28 9.39
N ASN A 243 -19.04 0.44 10.41
CA ASN A 243 -18.60 1.81 10.67
C ASN A 243 -17.11 1.88 11.01
N PHE A 244 -16.60 0.97 11.85
CA PHE A 244 -15.18 0.89 12.24
C PHE A 244 -14.27 0.69 11.03
N LEU A 245 -14.56 -0.31 10.19
CA LEU A 245 -13.78 -0.59 8.98
C LEU A 245 -13.88 0.54 7.95
N GLY A 246 -15.05 1.16 7.79
CA GLY A 246 -15.25 2.32 6.91
C GLY A 246 -14.54 3.60 7.37
N ILE A 247 -14.44 3.83 8.69
CA ILE A 247 -13.63 4.91 9.26
C ILE A 247 -12.15 4.66 8.97
N LEU A 248 -11.65 3.45 9.25
CA LEU A 248 -10.22 3.16 9.16
C LEU A 248 -9.70 3.06 7.71
N GLN A 249 -10.57 2.79 6.72
CA GLN A 249 -10.30 2.98 5.29
C GLN A 249 -9.92 4.45 4.92
N ASN A 250 -10.16 5.42 5.81
CA ASN A 250 -9.74 6.81 5.62
C ASN A 250 -8.40 7.13 6.32
N GLU A 251 -8.01 6.36 7.34
CA GLU A 251 -6.72 6.51 8.04
C GLU A 251 -5.62 5.61 7.46
N TRP A 252 -5.96 4.60 6.65
CA TRP A 252 -5.04 3.61 6.06
C TRP A 252 -5.22 3.46 4.56
N ALA A 253 -4.20 2.94 3.85
CA ALA A 253 -4.24 2.78 2.40
C ALA A 253 -4.82 1.44 1.91
N GLY A 254 -4.35 0.34 2.52
CA GLY A 254 -4.66 -1.04 2.16
C GLY A 254 -5.69 -1.69 3.10
N ALA A 255 -5.69 -3.02 3.14
CA ALA A 255 -6.79 -3.77 3.75
C ALA A 255 -6.85 -3.69 5.28
N GLN A 256 -8.09 -3.74 5.78
CA GLN A 256 -8.44 -3.70 7.21
C GLN A 256 -9.03 -5.05 7.62
N ALA A 257 -8.46 -5.70 8.63
CA ALA A 257 -8.79 -7.09 8.97
C ALA A 257 -9.33 -7.30 10.39
N PHE A 258 -10.26 -8.24 10.55
CA PHE A 258 -10.65 -8.82 11.85
C PHE A 258 -10.32 -10.32 11.90
N SER A 259 -9.83 -10.81 13.04
CA SER A 259 -9.63 -12.23 13.34
C SER A 259 -10.78 -12.84 14.14
N SER A 260 -10.84 -14.17 14.15
CA SER A 260 -11.76 -14.94 15.01
C SER A 260 -13.22 -14.47 14.92
N PHE A 261 -13.66 -14.15 13.69
CA PHE A 261 -14.93 -13.47 13.42
C PHE A 261 -16.14 -14.29 13.87
N ASP A 262 -16.15 -15.59 13.58
CA ASP A 262 -17.19 -16.52 14.05
C ASP A 262 -17.14 -16.73 15.57
N THR A 263 -15.95 -16.94 16.15
CA THR A 263 -15.78 -17.11 17.60
C THR A 263 -16.24 -15.87 18.39
N TYR A 264 -15.91 -14.66 17.95
CA TYR A 264 -16.28 -13.43 18.65
C TYR A 264 -17.75 -13.03 18.47
N LEU A 265 -18.43 -13.46 17.41
CA LEU A 265 -19.87 -13.22 17.22
C LEU A 265 -20.75 -14.26 17.92
N ALA A 266 -20.25 -15.48 18.18
CA ALA A 266 -21.03 -16.58 18.74
C ALA A 266 -21.70 -16.30 20.10
N PRO A 267 -21.06 -15.60 21.08
CA PRO A 267 -21.73 -15.23 22.33
C PRO A 267 -23.00 -14.38 22.17
N PHE A 268 -23.05 -13.51 21.15
CA PHE A 268 -24.23 -12.68 20.89
C PHE A 268 -25.42 -13.50 20.42
N VAL A 269 -25.17 -14.53 19.60
CA VAL A 269 -26.19 -15.49 19.15
C VAL A 269 -26.76 -16.27 20.33
N ARG A 270 -25.91 -16.63 21.31
CA ARG A 270 -26.30 -17.35 22.52
C ARG A 270 -27.12 -16.51 23.48
N VAL A 271 -26.64 -15.30 23.82
CA VAL A 271 -27.27 -14.40 24.80
C VAL A 271 -28.66 -13.94 24.34
N ASP A 272 -28.80 -13.55 23.08
CA ASP A 272 -30.10 -13.14 22.52
C ASP A 272 -30.96 -14.35 22.06
N ASN A 273 -30.44 -15.59 22.14
CA ASN A 273 -31.04 -16.82 21.62
C ASN A 273 -31.59 -16.68 20.17
N LEU A 274 -30.80 -16.05 19.29
CA LEU A 274 -31.25 -15.64 17.95
C LEU A 274 -31.67 -16.84 17.10
N SER A 275 -32.69 -16.66 16.26
CA SER A 275 -33.03 -17.61 15.18
C SER A 275 -32.05 -17.51 14.01
N ASP A 276 -31.94 -18.55 13.19
CA ASP A 276 -31.06 -18.56 12.01
C ASP A 276 -31.35 -17.40 11.04
N LYS A 277 -32.62 -16.96 10.99
CA LYS A 277 -33.05 -15.79 10.21
C LYS A 277 -32.45 -14.48 10.74
N GLU A 278 -32.36 -14.30 12.05
CA GLU A 278 -31.83 -13.08 12.68
C GLU A 278 -30.30 -13.04 12.62
N ILE A 279 -29.65 -14.20 12.73
CA ILE A 279 -28.22 -14.38 12.45
C ILE A 279 -27.95 -13.95 11.00
N LYS A 280 -28.67 -14.54 10.03
CA LYS A 280 -28.51 -14.24 8.60
C LYS A 280 -28.83 -12.78 8.27
N GLN A 281 -29.85 -12.18 8.87
CA GLN A 281 -30.17 -10.76 8.66
C GLN A 281 -29.07 -9.82 9.20
N SER A 282 -28.46 -10.17 10.34
CA SER A 282 -27.34 -9.41 10.92
C SER A 282 -26.07 -9.51 10.07
N LEU A 283 -25.73 -10.72 9.63
CA LEU A 283 -24.59 -10.96 8.73
C LEU A 283 -24.80 -10.34 7.35
N GLN A 284 -26.01 -10.38 6.80
CA GLN A 284 -26.35 -9.70 5.55
C GLN A 284 -26.10 -8.19 5.66
N SER A 285 -26.52 -7.58 6.78
CA SER A 285 -26.31 -6.16 7.05
C SER A 285 -24.82 -5.78 7.10
N PHE A 286 -23.98 -6.65 7.67
CA PHE A 286 -22.52 -6.50 7.65
C PHE A 286 -21.92 -6.66 6.25
N VAL A 287 -22.24 -7.74 5.53
CA VAL A 287 -21.71 -8.03 4.19
C VAL A 287 -22.08 -6.93 3.19
N PHE A 288 -23.35 -6.55 3.09
CA PHE A 288 -23.75 -5.44 2.22
C PHE A 288 -23.13 -4.11 2.67
N GLY A 289 -22.98 -3.88 3.97
CA GLY A 289 -22.31 -2.71 4.53
C GLY A 289 -20.85 -2.56 4.05
N VAL A 290 -20.06 -3.63 4.04
CA VAL A 290 -18.65 -3.57 3.59
C VAL A 290 -18.44 -3.71 2.08
N ASN A 291 -19.46 -4.12 1.30
CA ASN A 291 -19.42 -4.06 -0.17
C ASN A 291 -19.93 -2.71 -0.73
N THR A 292 -20.66 -1.91 0.05
CA THR A 292 -21.23 -0.64 -0.42
C THR A 292 -20.19 0.49 -0.37
N PRO A 293 -19.91 1.20 -1.49
CA PRO A 293 -18.92 2.28 -1.50
C PRO A 293 -19.35 3.52 -0.69
N SER A 294 -18.84 3.67 0.54
CA SER A 294 -19.07 4.85 1.39
C SER A 294 -18.17 6.04 1.01
N ARG A 295 -16.93 5.79 0.58
CA ARG A 295 -15.91 6.82 0.30
C ARG A 295 -16.08 7.45 -1.08
N TRP A 296 -16.67 8.64 -1.13
CA TRP A 296 -16.97 9.42 -2.35
C TRP A 296 -17.69 8.62 -3.46
N GLY A 297 -18.42 7.56 -3.11
CA GLY A 297 -19.10 6.67 -4.05
C GLY A 297 -18.18 5.88 -5.01
N SER A 298 -16.91 5.68 -4.66
CA SER A 298 -15.87 5.25 -5.62
C SER A 298 -15.15 3.93 -5.30
N GLN A 299 -15.01 3.56 -4.03
CA GLN A 299 -14.39 2.29 -3.62
C GLN A 299 -15.01 1.77 -2.31
N ALA A 300 -15.33 0.47 -2.27
CA ALA A 300 -15.70 -0.23 -1.03
C ALA A 300 -14.45 -0.48 -0.14
N PRO A 301 -14.60 -0.57 1.19
CA PRO A 301 -13.48 -0.83 2.09
C PRO A 301 -12.87 -2.22 1.83
N PHE A 302 -11.58 -2.24 1.47
CA PHE A 302 -10.84 -3.49 1.34
C PHE A 302 -10.75 -4.14 2.72
N THR A 303 -11.52 -5.21 2.91
CA THR A 303 -11.72 -5.84 4.22
C THR A 303 -11.46 -7.33 4.15
N ASN A 304 -10.93 -7.87 5.24
CA ASN A 304 -10.64 -9.29 5.42
C ASN A 304 -11.26 -9.77 6.74
N ILE A 305 -11.76 -11.00 6.76
CA ILE A 305 -12.10 -11.69 8.01
C ILE A 305 -11.45 -13.07 8.05
N THR A 306 -10.98 -13.49 9.21
CA THR A 306 -10.57 -14.88 9.48
C THR A 306 -11.65 -15.56 10.32
N LEU A 307 -12.03 -16.77 9.91
CA LEU A 307 -13.00 -17.63 10.59
C LEU A 307 -12.29 -18.89 11.07
N ASP A 308 -12.48 -19.22 12.34
CA ASP A 308 -11.69 -20.23 13.04
C ASP A 308 -12.22 -21.66 12.86
N TRP A 309 -13.51 -21.83 12.51
CA TRP A 309 -14.22 -23.12 12.34
C TRP A 309 -14.41 -23.92 13.65
N THR A 310 -13.31 -24.15 14.38
CA THR A 310 -13.27 -24.68 15.74
C THR A 310 -12.84 -23.57 16.70
N VAL A 311 -13.36 -23.56 17.93
CA VAL A 311 -12.94 -22.59 18.96
C VAL A 311 -11.43 -22.72 19.22
N PRO A 312 -10.61 -21.67 19.01
CA PRO A 312 -9.17 -21.74 19.23
C PRO A 312 -8.82 -22.07 20.68
N GLU A 313 -7.76 -22.86 20.86
CA GLU A 313 -7.28 -23.34 22.17
C GLU A 313 -7.15 -22.21 23.21
N ASP A 314 -6.49 -21.10 22.82
CA ASP A 314 -6.27 -19.98 23.73
C ASP A 314 -7.53 -19.12 23.97
N LEU A 315 -8.59 -19.26 23.17
CA LEU A 315 -9.87 -18.60 23.41
C LEU A 315 -10.84 -19.49 24.21
N ARG A 316 -10.71 -20.82 24.14
CA ARG A 316 -11.68 -21.77 24.69
C ARG A 316 -12.05 -21.49 26.15
N GLU A 317 -11.04 -21.32 27.01
CA GLU A 317 -11.18 -21.09 28.45
C GLU A 317 -11.29 -19.61 28.85
N LYS A 318 -11.42 -18.69 27.87
CA LYS A 318 -11.62 -17.25 28.17
C LYS A 318 -13.12 -16.95 28.30
N PRO A 319 -13.55 -16.17 29.31
CA PRO A 319 -14.93 -15.70 29.41
C PRO A 319 -15.39 -14.99 28.14
N ALA A 320 -16.59 -15.34 27.69
CA ALA A 320 -17.26 -14.68 26.57
C ALA A 320 -17.59 -13.21 26.92
N ILE A 321 -17.65 -12.32 25.91
CA ILE A 321 -17.89 -10.88 26.13
C ILE A 321 -19.09 -10.41 25.30
N VAL A 322 -20.08 -9.81 25.96
CA VAL A 322 -21.23 -9.12 25.34
C VAL A 322 -21.54 -7.85 26.14
N GLY A 323 -21.92 -6.75 25.48
CA GLY A 323 -22.26 -5.49 26.17
C GLY A 323 -21.10 -4.87 26.95
N GLY A 324 -19.86 -5.19 26.59
CA GLY A 324 -18.64 -4.76 27.29
C GLY A 324 -18.37 -5.51 28.60
N LYS A 325 -19.11 -6.59 28.89
CA LYS A 325 -18.99 -7.39 30.12
C LYS A 325 -18.60 -8.82 29.82
N GLU A 326 -17.79 -9.40 30.71
CA GLU A 326 -17.49 -10.83 30.71
C GLU A 326 -18.68 -11.61 31.30
N LEU A 327 -18.94 -12.80 30.75
CA LEU A 327 -20.09 -13.65 31.04
C LEU A 327 -19.70 -14.86 31.90
N ASP A 328 -20.70 -15.64 32.32
CA ASP A 328 -20.57 -16.86 33.13
C ASP A 328 -20.19 -18.12 32.33
N PHE A 329 -20.10 -18.01 31.00
CA PHE A 329 -19.62 -19.05 30.09
C PHE A 329 -18.44 -18.55 29.23
N CYS A 330 -17.68 -19.48 28.65
CA CYS A 330 -16.48 -19.20 27.87
C CYS A 330 -16.73 -19.35 26.35
N TYR A 331 -15.78 -18.94 25.51
CA TYR A 331 -15.92 -19.13 24.06
C TYR A 331 -16.00 -20.62 23.66
N GLY A 332 -15.45 -21.53 24.47
CA GLY A 332 -15.58 -22.98 24.29
C GLY A 332 -17.03 -23.47 24.23
N ASP A 333 -17.91 -22.85 25.03
CA ASP A 333 -19.33 -23.22 25.12
C ASP A 333 -20.16 -22.83 23.89
N CYS A 334 -19.57 -22.05 22.97
CA CYS A 334 -20.26 -21.36 21.87
C CYS A 334 -20.07 -22.01 20.48
N LYS A 335 -19.53 -23.24 20.40
CA LYS A 335 -19.34 -23.95 19.12
C LYS A 335 -20.64 -24.14 18.31
N PRO A 336 -21.79 -24.50 18.90
CA PRO A 336 -23.05 -24.60 18.15
C PRO A 336 -23.45 -23.28 17.49
N GLU A 337 -23.20 -22.15 18.16
CA GLU A 337 -23.48 -20.81 17.66
C GLU A 337 -22.49 -20.37 16.57
N MET A 338 -21.20 -20.74 16.69
CA MET A 338 -20.21 -20.59 15.60
C MET A 338 -20.65 -21.37 14.33
N ASP A 339 -21.19 -22.58 14.48
CA ASP A 339 -21.68 -23.37 13.34
C ASP A 339 -22.90 -22.75 12.66
N ARG A 340 -23.76 -22.07 13.42
CA ARG A 340 -24.92 -21.33 12.89
C ARG A 340 -24.50 -20.04 12.18
N ILE A 341 -23.52 -19.32 12.73
CA ILE A 341 -22.89 -18.15 12.08
C ILE A 341 -22.23 -18.56 10.75
N ASN A 342 -21.42 -19.63 10.77
CA ASN A 342 -20.73 -20.10 9.57
C ASN A 342 -21.71 -20.52 8.47
N ARG A 343 -22.78 -21.27 8.81
CA ARG A 343 -23.84 -21.60 7.86
C ARG A 343 -24.47 -20.36 7.25
N ALA A 344 -24.95 -19.43 8.07
CA ALA A 344 -25.64 -18.23 7.61
C ALA A 344 -24.72 -17.32 6.77
N PHE A 345 -23.43 -17.24 7.09
CA PHE A 345 -22.44 -16.50 6.30
C PHE A 345 -22.19 -17.17 4.94
N ILE A 346 -21.95 -18.47 4.91
CA ILE A 346 -21.68 -19.21 3.67
C ILE A 346 -22.91 -19.20 2.74
N GLU A 347 -24.13 -19.33 3.28
CA GLU A 347 -25.37 -19.19 2.50
C GLU A 347 -25.49 -17.82 1.82
N LEU A 348 -25.21 -16.72 2.54
CA LEU A 348 -25.21 -15.36 1.97
C LEU A 348 -24.16 -15.22 0.86
N MET A 349 -22.97 -15.76 1.08
CA MET A 349 -21.89 -15.75 0.09
C MET A 349 -22.19 -16.63 -1.13
N LEU A 350 -23.02 -17.68 -1.00
CA LEU A 350 -23.54 -18.51 -2.08
C LEU A 350 -24.67 -17.84 -2.88
N GLU A 351 -25.54 -17.08 -2.20
CA GLU A 351 -26.59 -16.25 -2.81
C GLU A 351 -25.97 -15.18 -3.72
N GLY A 352 -25.09 -14.35 -3.16
CA GLY A 352 -24.44 -13.24 -3.87
C GLY A 352 -25.30 -11.96 -3.91
N ASP A 353 -24.94 -11.04 -4.81
CA ASP A 353 -25.70 -9.80 -5.02
C ASP A 353 -27.02 -10.02 -5.80
N ALA A 354 -27.84 -8.98 -5.92
CA ALA A 354 -29.11 -9.03 -6.65
C ALA A 354 -28.99 -9.27 -8.18
N SER A 355 -27.77 -9.43 -8.72
CA SER A 355 -27.49 -9.85 -10.10
C SER A 355 -26.78 -11.22 -10.16
N GLY A 356 -26.56 -11.90 -9.03
CA GLY A 356 -25.84 -13.18 -8.94
C GLY A 356 -24.31 -13.05 -8.95
N ARG A 357 -23.75 -11.86 -8.65
CA ARG A 357 -22.29 -11.68 -8.45
C ARG A 357 -21.89 -12.25 -7.09
N GLY A 358 -20.77 -12.95 -7.01
CA GLY A 358 -20.15 -13.28 -5.72
C GLY A 358 -19.70 -12.01 -4.98
N PHE A 359 -19.89 -11.95 -3.66
CA PHE A 359 -19.44 -10.81 -2.86
C PHE A 359 -17.92 -10.66 -2.90
N GLN A 360 -17.48 -9.40 -2.91
CA GLN A 360 -16.09 -9.03 -3.11
C GLN A 360 -15.36 -8.81 -1.78
N TYR A 361 -16.13 -8.42 -0.76
CA TYR A 361 -15.69 -8.17 0.61
C TYR A 361 -16.71 -8.74 1.63
N PRO A 362 -16.34 -8.92 2.91
CA PRO A 362 -14.95 -9.06 3.32
C PRO A 362 -14.38 -10.32 2.64
N ILE A 363 -13.08 -10.35 2.34
CA ILE A 363 -12.44 -11.56 1.85
C ILE A 363 -12.36 -12.55 3.03
N PRO A 364 -13.08 -13.69 3.00
CA PRO A 364 -13.05 -14.64 4.09
C PRO A 364 -11.82 -15.55 3.96
N THR A 365 -11.23 -15.87 5.11
CA THR A 365 -10.12 -16.82 5.25
C THR A 365 -10.56 -17.86 6.26
N TYR A 366 -10.55 -19.14 5.88
CA TYR A 366 -10.90 -20.25 6.76
C TYR A 366 -9.65 -21.00 7.21
N ASN A 367 -9.58 -21.23 8.52
CA ASN A 367 -8.54 -22.02 9.15
C ASN A 367 -8.79 -23.51 8.89
N VAL A 368 -7.83 -24.19 8.26
CA VAL A 368 -7.87 -25.63 7.99
C VAL A 368 -6.92 -26.32 8.97
N THR A 369 -7.49 -26.86 10.04
CA THR A 369 -6.81 -27.55 11.13
C THR A 369 -6.98 -29.08 11.02
N ARG A 370 -6.30 -29.85 11.90
CA ARG A 370 -6.34 -31.33 11.84
C ARG A 370 -7.67 -31.93 12.31
N ASP A 371 -8.42 -31.18 13.09
CA ASP A 371 -9.77 -31.47 13.60
C ASP A 371 -10.90 -30.99 12.65
N PHE A 372 -10.56 -30.41 11.50
CA PHE A 372 -11.55 -29.91 10.54
C PHE A 372 -12.48 -31.04 10.04
N ASP A 373 -13.78 -30.93 10.31
CA ASP A 373 -14.80 -31.86 9.82
C ASP A 373 -15.15 -31.60 8.34
N TRP A 374 -14.51 -32.36 7.46
CA TRP A 374 -14.66 -32.34 5.99
C TRP A 374 -16.02 -32.79 5.47
N ASP A 375 -16.79 -33.53 6.27
CA ASP A 375 -18.04 -34.19 5.86
C ASP A 375 -19.28 -33.53 6.50
N SER A 376 -19.09 -32.56 7.39
CA SER A 376 -20.15 -31.75 8.01
C SER A 376 -21.08 -31.07 6.98
N PRO A 377 -22.36 -30.83 7.33
CA PRO A 377 -23.28 -30.06 6.48
C PRO A 377 -22.77 -28.65 6.17
N ASN A 378 -21.96 -28.06 7.06
CA ASN A 378 -21.34 -26.76 6.84
C ASN A 378 -20.14 -26.86 5.88
N ALA A 379 -19.32 -27.91 5.96
CA ALA A 379 -18.23 -28.15 4.99
C ALA A 379 -18.77 -28.37 3.57
N LYS A 380 -19.91 -29.07 3.41
CA LYS A 380 -20.60 -29.12 2.11
C LYS A 380 -20.83 -27.73 1.53
N LEU A 381 -21.47 -26.84 2.29
CA LEU A 381 -21.76 -25.47 1.85
C LEU A 381 -20.47 -24.69 1.56
N LEU A 382 -19.43 -24.85 2.39
CA LEU A 382 -18.12 -24.22 2.20
C LEU A 382 -17.49 -24.61 0.86
N PHE A 383 -17.57 -25.89 0.48
CA PHE A 383 -17.01 -26.37 -0.78
C PHE A 383 -17.92 -26.11 -1.99
N GLU A 384 -19.25 -26.03 -1.82
CA GLU A 384 -20.15 -25.46 -2.85
C GLU A 384 -19.83 -23.98 -3.14
N MET A 385 -19.57 -23.19 -2.10
CA MET A 385 -19.15 -21.78 -2.22
C MET A 385 -17.77 -21.65 -2.89
N THR A 386 -16.83 -22.49 -2.48
CA THR A 386 -15.46 -22.58 -3.03
C THR A 386 -15.50 -22.92 -4.52
N ALA A 387 -16.29 -23.93 -4.89
CA ALA A 387 -16.40 -24.38 -6.26
C ALA A 387 -17.09 -23.34 -7.18
N LYS A 388 -18.14 -22.67 -6.70
CA LYS A 388 -18.94 -21.70 -7.48
C LYS A 388 -18.23 -20.34 -7.67
N TYR A 389 -17.69 -19.77 -6.60
CA TYR A 389 -17.16 -18.40 -6.59
C TYR A 389 -15.67 -18.31 -6.26
N GLY A 390 -14.98 -19.41 -5.97
CA GLY A 390 -13.57 -19.39 -5.59
C GLY A 390 -13.28 -18.64 -4.29
N THR A 391 -14.24 -18.62 -3.37
CA THR A 391 -14.09 -18.05 -2.02
C THR A 391 -14.39 -19.19 -1.03
N PRO A 392 -13.55 -19.44 -0.02
CA PRO A 392 -12.67 -18.49 0.67
C PRO A 392 -11.20 -18.51 0.19
N TYR A 393 -10.33 -17.86 0.97
CA TYR A 393 -8.95 -18.32 1.16
C TYR A 393 -8.91 -19.49 2.16
N PHE A 394 -8.02 -20.45 1.96
CA PHE A 394 -7.69 -21.47 2.95
C PHE A 394 -6.33 -21.19 3.59
N GLN A 395 -6.27 -21.34 4.91
CA GLN A 395 -5.06 -21.23 5.71
C GLN A 395 -4.69 -22.61 6.28
N ASN A 396 -3.54 -23.15 5.89
CA ASN A 396 -3.14 -24.52 6.19
C ASN A 396 -2.41 -24.62 7.54
N PHE A 397 -3.04 -25.23 8.54
CA PHE A 397 -2.41 -25.58 9.82
C PHE A 397 -2.19 -27.10 9.99
N ILE A 398 -2.42 -27.90 8.93
CA ILE A 398 -2.26 -29.35 8.97
C ILE A 398 -0.79 -29.74 8.80
N ASN A 399 -0.14 -29.20 7.75
CA ASN A 399 1.21 -29.58 7.34
C ASN A 399 2.19 -28.39 7.21
N SER A 400 1.73 -27.14 7.12
CA SER A 400 2.64 -25.98 7.14
C SER A 400 3.16 -25.69 8.56
N ASP A 401 4.30 -25.00 8.68
CA ASP A 401 4.82 -24.49 9.96
C ASP A 401 4.11 -23.18 10.43
N LEU A 402 2.77 -23.15 10.31
CA LEU A 402 1.87 -22.21 11.00
C LEU A 402 1.24 -22.89 12.24
N ASN A 403 0.88 -22.11 13.24
CA ASN A 403 0.18 -22.57 14.45
C ASN A 403 -1.10 -21.73 14.66
N PRO A 404 -2.30 -22.31 14.88
CA PRO A 404 -3.54 -21.55 15.08
C PRO A 404 -3.46 -20.52 16.22
N ALA A 405 -2.73 -20.82 17.29
CA ALA A 405 -2.52 -19.90 18.40
C ALA A 405 -1.57 -18.72 18.07
N ASP A 406 -0.89 -18.73 16.92
CA ASP A 406 0.17 -17.79 16.56
C ASP A 406 -0.15 -16.87 15.38
N VAL A 407 -1.33 -16.98 14.76
CA VAL A 407 -1.68 -16.22 13.56
C VAL A 407 -3.08 -15.59 13.66
N ARG A 408 -3.16 -14.37 14.23
CA ARG A 408 -4.41 -13.57 14.25
C ARG A 408 -4.33 -12.22 13.51
N SER A 409 -3.18 -11.78 13.02
CA SER A 409 -3.02 -10.43 12.45
C SER A 409 -2.80 -10.49 10.93
N MET A 410 -3.91 -10.65 10.20
CA MET A 410 -3.88 -10.88 8.75
C MET A 410 -4.65 -9.86 7.92
N CYS A 411 -4.04 -8.69 7.71
CA CYS A 411 -4.12 -8.13 6.36
C CYS A 411 -3.30 -9.04 5.42
N CYS A 412 -3.99 -9.71 4.50
CA CYS A 412 -3.42 -10.31 3.29
C CYS A 412 -2.08 -11.08 3.45
N ARG A 413 -2.12 -12.17 4.23
CA ARG A 413 -1.20 -13.33 4.19
C ARG A 413 0.13 -13.25 4.99
N LEU A 414 0.34 -12.24 5.83
CA LEU A 414 1.59 -11.93 6.59
C LEU A 414 2.04 -12.96 7.65
N ARG A 415 3.07 -13.78 7.39
CA ARG A 415 3.53 -14.84 8.33
C ARG A 415 4.35 -14.31 9.54
N LEU A 416 3.79 -14.33 10.75
CA LEU A 416 4.49 -13.92 11.97
C LEU A 416 5.42 -14.99 12.57
N ASP A 417 6.57 -14.55 13.13
CA ASP A 417 7.35 -15.33 14.11
C ASP A 417 7.30 -14.63 15.49
N LYS A 418 6.67 -15.29 16.46
CA LYS A 418 6.57 -14.80 17.83
C LYS A 418 7.91 -14.66 18.57
N ARG A 419 8.99 -15.28 18.10
CA ARG A 419 10.34 -15.09 18.69
C ARG A 419 10.76 -13.62 18.59
N GLU A 420 10.52 -13.00 17.45
CA GLU A 420 10.90 -11.59 17.21
C GLU A 420 9.96 -10.60 17.92
N LEU A 421 8.65 -10.91 18.00
CA LEU A 421 7.73 -10.14 18.86
C LEU A 421 8.13 -10.21 20.33
N ARG A 422 8.48 -11.39 20.86
CA ARG A 422 8.88 -11.58 22.26
C ARG A 422 10.17 -10.84 22.63
N LYS A 423 11.11 -10.66 21.69
CA LYS A 423 12.33 -9.84 21.92
C LYS A 423 12.02 -8.37 22.24
N LYS A 424 10.88 -7.83 21.83
CA LYS A 424 10.53 -6.40 22.00
C LYS A 424 9.88 -6.04 23.34
N GLY A 425 9.56 -7.00 24.20
CA GLY A 425 9.05 -6.73 25.56
C GLY A 425 7.59 -6.27 25.66
N GLY A 426 6.86 -6.18 24.55
CA GLY A 426 5.40 -5.99 24.57
C GLY A 426 4.67 -7.20 25.17
N GLY A 427 3.63 -6.94 25.97
CA GLY A 427 2.85 -8.00 26.62
C GLY A 427 2.14 -8.91 25.61
N LEU A 428 2.21 -10.23 25.83
CA LEU A 428 1.75 -11.25 24.86
C LEU A 428 0.23 -11.22 24.56
N PHE A 429 -0.57 -10.55 25.40
CA PHE A 429 -2.03 -10.53 25.27
C PHE A 429 -2.50 -9.44 24.30
N GLY A 430 -2.99 -9.86 23.12
CA GLY A 430 -3.61 -8.97 22.12
C GLY A 430 -2.67 -8.44 21.04
N ALA A 431 -1.34 -8.52 21.25
CA ALA A 431 -0.34 -8.15 20.25
C ALA A 431 -0.56 -8.87 18.90
N ASP A 432 -0.94 -10.16 18.95
CA ASP A 432 -1.19 -11.01 17.79
C ASP A 432 -2.38 -10.58 16.92
N GLU A 433 -3.28 -9.71 17.40
CA GLU A 433 -4.41 -9.17 16.62
C GLU A 433 -4.09 -7.80 16.00
N LEU A 434 -3.13 -7.07 16.58
CA LEU A 434 -2.82 -5.67 16.31
C LEU A 434 -1.52 -5.50 15.50
N THR A 435 -1.39 -6.26 14.41
CA THR A 435 -0.24 -6.16 13.48
C THR A 435 -0.67 -5.96 12.03
N GLY A 436 0.30 -5.58 11.21
CA GLY A 436 0.10 -5.20 9.81
C GLY A 436 1.42 -4.70 9.24
N SER A 437 1.37 -3.76 8.30
CA SER A 437 2.58 -3.18 7.70
C SER A 437 2.49 -1.67 7.57
N ILE A 438 3.59 -0.99 7.88
CA ILE A 438 3.71 0.48 7.77
C ILE A 438 3.94 0.92 6.31
N GLY A 439 4.44 0.02 5.46
CA GLY A 439 4.71 0.26 4.06
C GLY A 439 5.35 -0.95 3.38
N VAL A 440 5.15 -1.04 2.06
CA VAL A 440 5.76 -2.05 1.19
C VAL A 440 6.70 -1.36 0.19
N VAL A 441 7.86 -1.95 -0.06
CA VAL A 441 8.73 -1.62 -1.20
C VAL A 441 9.06 -2.89 -1.98
N THR A 442 8.72 -2.92 -3.26
CA THR A 442 8.97 -4.08 -4.15
C THR A 442 10.18 -3.82 -5.03
N ILE A 443 11.18 -4.71 -4.94
CA ILE A 443 12.41 -4.66 -5.74
C ILE A 443 12.12 -5.17 -7.16
N ASN A 444 12.67 -4.48 -8.17
CA ASN A 444 12.60 -4.88 -9.57
C ASN A 444 13.72 -5.89 -9.89
N LEU A 445 13.45 -7.20 -9.68
CA LEU A 445 14.45 -8.24 -9.93
C LEU A 445 14.88 -8.33 -11.42
N PRO A 446 13.98 -8.27 -12.42
CA PRO A 446 14.35 -8.26 -13.84
C PRO A 446 15.44 -7.25 -14.19
N ARG A 447 15.35 -6.05 -13.60
CA ARG A 447 16.36 -5.01 -13.80
C ARG A 447 17.72 -5.35 -13.20
N ILE A 448 17.74 -6.01 -12.04
CA ILE A 448 19.00 -6.48 -11.43
C ILE A 448 19.64 -7.53 -12.33
N GLY A 449 18.87 -8.52 -12.81
CA GLY A 449 19.35 -9.54 -13.74
C GLY A 449 19.97 -8.95 -15.00
N TYR A 450 19.22 -8.12 -15.72
CA TYR A 450 19.65 -7.49 -16.98
C TYR A 450 20.89 -6.57 -16.86
N LEU A 451 21.15 -6.02 -15.67
CA LEU A 451 22.28 -5.11 -15.43
C LEU A 451 23.49 -5.80 -14.77
N SER A 452 23.48 -7.12 -14.59
CA SER A 452 24.53 -7.85 -13.85
C SER A 452 25.20 -8.90 -14.72
N ARG A 453 26.53 -8.92 -14.75
CA ARG A 453 27.33 -9.85 -15.56
C ARG A 453 27.70 -11.15 -14.84
N ASN A 454 27.57 -11.15 -13.52
CA ASN A 454 27.99 -12.20 -12.62
C ASN A 454 27.27 -12.06 -11.27
N GLU A 455 27.31 -13.11 -10.47
CA GLU A 455 26.59 -13.20 -9.21
C GLU A 455 27.02 -12.13 -8.19
N LYS A 456 28.30 -11.71 -8.20
CA LYS A 456 28.81 -10.67 -7.29
C LYS A 456 28.21 -9.30 -7.62
N GLU A 457 28.13 -8.94 -8.90
CA GLU A 457 27.42 -7.74 -9.35
C GLU A 457 25.93 -7.81 -8.99
N PHE A 458 25.30 -8.97 -9.21
CA PHE A 458 23.89 -9.21 -8.92
C PHE A 458 23.54 -8.92 -7.45
N PHE A 459 24.22 -9.59 -6.51
CA PHE A 459 23.94 -9.39 -5.09
C PHE A 459 24.35 -7.99 -4.61
N SER A 460 25.43 -7.41 -5.14
CA SER A 460 25.80 -6.02 -4.82
C SER A 460 24.74 -5.00 -5.22
N ARG A 461 24.01 -5.22 -6.33
CA ARG A 461 22.88 -4.37 -6.74
C ARG A 461 21.64 -4.62 -5.88
N LEU A 462 21.38 -5.88 -5.51
CA LEU A 462 20.27 -6.23 -4.63
C LEU A 462 20.45 -5.59 -3.25
N ASP A 463 21.66 -5.64 -2.68
CA ASP A 463 22.00 -4.97 -1.40
C ASP A 463 21.78 -3.45 -1.47
N GLU A 464 22.23 -2.78 -2.54
CA GLU A 464 22.04 -1.33 -2.71
C GLU A 464 20.56 -0.91 -2.73
N LEU A 465 19.72 -1.70 -3.41
CA LEU A 465 18.29 -1.44 -3.50
C LEU A 465 17.54 -1.84 -2.21
N MET A 466 17.97 -2.91 -1.54
CA MET A 466 17.44 -3.30 -0.21
C MET A 466 17.77 -2.27 0.87
N GLU A 467 18.98 -1.68 0.85
CA GLU A 467 19.38 -0.62 1.78
C GLU A 467 18.54 0.66 1.57
N LYS A 468 18.32 1.06 0.31
CA LYS A 468 17.43 2.18 -0.02
C LYS A 468 15.98 1.91 0.38
N ALA A 469 15.50 0.67 0.19
CA ALA A 469 14.18 0.24 0.64
C ALA A 469 14.06 0.32 2.18
N LYS A 470 15.01 -0.24 2.93
CA LYS A 470 15.13 -0.15 4.41
C LYS A 470 15.04 1.30 4.87
N ARG A 471 15.90 2.17 4.34
CA ARG A 471 15.92 3.60 4.66
C ARG A 471 14.57 4.27 4.38
N SER A 472 13.91 3.95 3.27
CA SER A 472 12.59 4.51 2.95
C SER A 472 11.50 4.06 3.94
N LEU A 473 11.49 2.79 4.35
CA LEU A 473 10.52 2.24 5.30
C LEU A 473 10.70 2.82 6.71
N VAL A 474 11.95 2.96 7.17
CA VAL A 474 12.29 3.61 8.45
C VAL A 474 11.92 5.10 8.44
N ILE A 475 12.10 5.80 7.32
CA ILE A 475 11.64 7.18 7.15
C ILE A 475 10.10 7.24 7.22
N LYS A 476 9.39 6.36 6.50
CA LYS A 476 7.92 6.31 6.54
C LYS A 476 7.41 6.07 7.97
N ARG A 477 7.96 5.08 8.68
CA ARG A 477 7.58 4.80 10.08
C ARG A 477 7.77 6.02 10.98
N LYS A 478 8.94 6.68 10.95
CA LYS A 478 9.23 7.86 11.78
C LYS A 478 8.30 9.05 11.47
N VAL A 479 7.92 9.23 10.20
CA VAL A 479 6.97 10.27 9.79
C VAL A 479 5.54 9.95 10.26
N ILE A 480 5.07 8.72 10.04
CA ILE A 480 3.69 8.32 10.40
C ILE A 480 3.51 8.21 11.93
N GLN A 481 4.51 7.73 12.69
CA GLN A 481 4.49 7.74 14.16
C GLN A 481 4.34 9.17 14.71
N ARG A 482 5.18 10.11 14.27
CA ARG A 482 5.09 11.52 14.70
C ARG A 482 3.72 12.15 14.42
N LEU A 483 3.03 11.69 13.37
CA LEU A 483 1.69 12.16 13.01
C LEU A 483 0.59 11.48 13.83
N LEU A 484 0.75 10.21 14.22
CA LEU A 484 -0.07 9.53 15.24
C LEU A 484 0.05 10.25 16.60
N ASP A 485 1.28 10.59 16.99
CA ASP A 485 1.57 11.32 18.22
C ASP A 485 0.92 12.70 18.21
N ALA A 486 1.01 13.43 17.09
CA ALA A 486 0.34 14.71 16.85
C ALA A 486 -1.20 14.61 16.65
N GLY A 487 -1.77 13.40 16.59
CA GLY A 487 -3.23 13.18 16.54
C GLY A 487 -3.87 13.17 15.15
N LEU A 488 -3.10 13.00 14.06
CA LEU A 488 -3.63 12.94 12.69
C LEU A 488 -4.50 11.71 12.43
N PHE A 489 -4.23 10.60 13.12
CA PHE A 489 -4.97 9.33 13.00
C PHE A 489 -5.69 9.00 14.32
N PRO A 490 -6.75 9.74 14.69
CA PRO A 490 -7.38 9.62 16.00
C PRO A 490 -7.91 8.21 16.31
N TYR A 491 -8.53 7.52 15.33
CA TYR A 491 -9.06 6.18 15.56
C TYR A 491 -7.95 5.13 15.67
N THR A 492 -6.92 5.21 14.82
CA THR A 492 -5.72 4.38 14.92
C THR A 492 -5.01 4.59 16.26
N LYS A 493 -4.91 5.82 16.76
CA LYS A 493 -4.32 6.12 18.07
C LYS A 493 -5.13 5.50 19.21
N ARG A 494 -6.45 5.45 19.07
CA ARG A 494 -7.39 4.92 20.06
C ARG A 494 -7.40 3.39 20.12
N TYR A 495 -7.30 2.69 18.99
CA TYR A 495 -7.45 1.23 18.90
C TYR A 495 -6.15 0.47 18.65
N LEU A 496 -5.22 0.98 17.84
CA LEU A 496 -3.92 0.34 17.59
C LEU A 496 -2.84 0.81 18.58
N ARG A 497 -2.88 2.09 19.00
CA ARG A 497 -2.00 2.73 19.99
C ARG A 497 -0.52 2.90 19.57
N THR A 498 0.13 1.88 19.00
CA THR A 498 1.55 1.90 18.56
C THR A 498 1.80 1.12 17.27
N PHE A 499 2.83 1.51 16.51
CA PHE A 499 3.29 0.78 15.32
C PHE A 499 4.41 -0.25 15.60
N GLU A 500 4.78 -0.52 16.87
CA GLU A 500 5.88 -1.43 17.24
C GLU A 500 5.78 -2.84 16.62
N ASN A 501 4.55 -3.37 16.52
CA ASN A 501 4.23 -4.68 15.95
C ASN A 501 4.03 -4.64 14.42
N HIS A 502 3.98 -3.46 13.79
CA HIS A 502 3.80 -3.36 12.34
C HIS A 502 5.13 -3.56 11.60
N PHE A 503 5.10 -4.33 10.52
CA PHE A 503 6.27 -4.68 9.72
C PHE A 503 6.66 -3.57 8.73
N SER A 504 7.95 -3.50 8.43
CA SER A 504 8.56 -2.79 7.29
C SER A 504 8.75 -3.82 6.18
N THR A 505 7.90 -3.81 5.16
CA THR A 505 7.83 -4.91 4.19
C THR A 505 8.67 -4.65 2.95
N ILE A 506 9.56 -5.60 2.60
CA ILE A 506 10.28 -5.62 1.32
C ILE A 506 9.77 -6.82 0.52
N GLY A 507 9.33 -6.58 -0.72
CA GLY A 507 8.80 -7.60 -1.61
C GLY A 507 9.58 -7.70 -2.92
N ILE A 508 9.19 -8.65 -3.76
CA ILE A 508 9.76 -8.85 -5.09
C ILE A 508 8.69 -9.04 -6.18
N VAL A 509 9.08 -8.78 -7.43
CA VAL A 509 8.32 -9.15 -8.63
C VAL A 509 9.29 -9.54 -9.75
N GLY A 510 8.86 -10.42 -10.65
CA GLY A 510 9.60 -10.79 -11.86
C GLY A 510 10.79 -11.70 -11.61
N MET A 511 10.75 -12.63 -10.64
CA MET A 511 11.82 -13.62 -10.49
C MET A 511 12.05 -14.42 -11.78
N ASN A 512 10.98 -14.79 -12.50
CA ASN A 512 11.11 -15.52 -13.75
C ASN A 512 11.87 -14.71 -14.81
N GLU A 513 11.47 -13.47 -15.07
CA GLU A 513 12.13 -12.64 -16.07
C GLU A 513 13.53 -12.20 -15.61
N CYS A 514 13.78 -12.12 -14.30
CA CYS A 514 15.11 -11.94 -13.72
C CYS A 514 16.07 -13.09 -14.10
N LEU A 515 15.63 -14.34 -13.97
CA LEU A 515 16.40 -15.51 -14.38
C LEU A 515 16.68 -15.49 -15.89
N GLN A 516 15.65 -15.16 -16.69
CA GLN A 516 15.78 -15.06 -18.15
C GLN A 516 16.77 -13.98 -18.60
N ASN A 517 16.79 -12.83 -17.93
CA ASN A 517 17.70 -11.72 -18.22
C ASN A 517 19.13 -11.93 -17.68
N PHE A 518 19.31 -12.74 -16.63
CA PHE A 518 20.61 -12.96 -15.99
C PHE A 518 21.38 -14.17 -16.53
N PHE A 519 20.68 -15.26 -16.87
CA PHE A 519 21.27 -16.47 -17.43
C PHE A 519 21.02 -16.58 -18.94
N SER A 520 19.80 -16.92 -19.32
CA SER A 520 19.32 -17.01 -20.71
C SER A 520 17.80 -17.18 -20.73
N SER A 521 17.15 -16.88 -21.86
CA SER A 521 15.68 -16.92 -22.00
C SER A 521 15.02 -18.27 -21.69
N SER A 522 15.77 -19.37 -21.68
CA SER A 522 15.32 -20.71 -21.28
C SER A 522 15.31 -20.96 -19.76
N VAL A 523 16.06 -20.19 -18.96
CA VAL A 523 16.11 -20.37 -17.50
C VAL A 523 14.93 -19.64 -16.85
N THR A 524 14.10 -20.38 -16.13
CA THR A 524 12.81 -19.93 -15.57
C THR A 524 12.63 -20.41 -14.14
N THR A 525 11.63 -19.92 -13.42
CA THR A 525 11.27 -20.42 -12.07
C THR A 525 10.83 -21.89 -12.04
N ALA A 526 10.58 -22.52 -13.21
CA ALA A 526 10.33 -23.96 -13.34
C ALA A 526 11.61 -24.79 -13.52
N THR A 527 12.65 -24.25 -14.16
CA THR A 527 13.94 -24.96 -14.34
C THR A 527 14.66 -25.16 -13.01
N GLU A 528 15.44 -26.25 -12.90
CA GLU A 528 16.21 -26.57 -11.69
C GLU A 528 17.23 -25.48 -11.34
N GLU A 529 18.10 -25.08 -12.28
CA GLU A 529 19.04 -23.96 -12.15
C GLU A 529 18.34 -22.66 -11.70
N GLY A 530 17.21 -22.34 -12.33
CA GLY A 530 16.44 -21.14 -12.02
C GLY A 530 15.77 -21.16 -10.65
N ARG A 531 15.23 -22.32 -10.23
CA ARG A 531 14.62 -22.51 -8.91
C ARG A 531 15.68 -22.47 -7.81
N ASP A 532 16.84 -23.07 -8.02
CA ASP A 532 17.96 -23.04 -7.07
C ASP A 532 18.51 -21.62 -6.88
N PHE A 533 18.67 -20.85 -7.96
CA PHE A 533 19.05 -19.44 -7.87
C PHE A 533 17.97 -18.59 -7.19
N ALA A 534 16.69 -18.83 -7.49
CA ALA A 534 15.57 -18.15 -6.84
C ALA A 534 15.51 -18.45 -5.33
N LEU A 535 15.72 -19.71 -4.91
CA LEU A 535 15.84 -20.11 -3.52
C LEU A 535 17.03 -19.44 -2.83
N LYS A 536 18.19 -19.38 -3.50
CA LYS A 536 19.39 -18.70 -3.01
C LYS A 536 19.14 -17.20 -2.80
N LEU A 537 18.48 -16.53 -3.75
CA LEU A 537 18.09 -15.13 -3.68
C LEU A 537 17.13 -14.86 -2.52
N LEU A 538 16.04 -15.64 -2.41
CA LEU A 538 15.06 -15.48 -1.33
C LEU A 538 15.67 -15.73 0.06
N LYS A 539 16.54 -16.74 0.20
CA LYS A 539 17.29 -17.03 1.44
C LYS A 539 18.25 -15.89 1.79
N TYR A 540 18.97 -15.34 0.82
CA TYR A 540 19.84 -14.17 1.00
C TYR A 540 19.05 -12.94 1.45
N MET A 541 17.94 -12.60 0.77
CA MET A 541 17.08 -11.49 1.21
C MET A 541 16.56 -11.69 2.64
N LYS A 542 16.15 -12.92 3.00
CA LYS A 542 15.68 -13.24 4.35
C LYS A 542 16.73 -12.99 5.43
N ILE A 543 18.01 -13.28 5.14
CA ILE A 543 19.14 -12.96 6.04
C ILE A 543 19.30 -11.43 6.15
N ARG A 544 19.39 -10.72 5.02
CA ARG A 544 19.57 -9.26 5.02
C ARG A 544 18.44 -8.50 5.72
N LEU A 545 17.21 -9.02 5.67
CA LEU A 545 16.10 -8.49 6.45
C LEU A 545 16.25 -8.73 7.96
N ALA A 546 16.81 -9.86 8.39
CA ALA A 546 17.11 -10.12 9.81
C ALA A 546 18.18 -9.14 10.31
N ASP A 547 19.27 -8.93 9.54
CA ASP A 547 20.29 -7.92 9.82
C ASP A 547 19.64 -6.53 10.00
N PHE A 548 18.69 -6.17 9.12
CA PHE A 548 17.96 -4.90 9.22
C PHE A 548 17.09 -4.79 10.48
N GLN A 549 16.52 -5.88 11.00
CA GLN A 549 15.82 -5.85 12.28
C GLN A 549 16.77 -5.55 13.45
N GLU A 550 17.95 -6.18 13.45
CA GLU A 550 18.96 -5.98 14.50
C GLU A 550 19.59 -4.58 14.44
N GLU A 551 19.87 -4.05 13.25
CA GLU A 551 20.37 -2.68 13.05
C GLU A 551 19.39 -1.57 13.47
N THR A 552 18.09 -1.77 13.25
CA THR A 552 17.09 -0.69 13.35
C THR A 552 16.15 -0.79 14.54
N GLY A 553 15.95 -1.99 15.10
CA GLY A 553 14.89 -2.28 16.05
C GLY A 553 13.48 -2.36 15.44
N ASP A 554 13.33 -2.24 14.12
CA ASP A 554 12.05 -2.44 13.42
C ASP A 554 11.82 -3.90 13.05
N LEU A 555 10.55 -4.31 12.90
CA LEU A 555 10.22 -5.62 12.32
C LEU A 555 10.28 -5.52 10.79
N PHE A 556 10.85 -6.52 10.12
CA PHE A 556 10.99 -6.59 8.66
C PHE A 556 10.53 -7.96 8.12
N ASN A 557 9.90 -7.97 6.95
CA ASN A 557 9.46 -9.22 6.31
C ASN A 557 9.54 -9.22 4.78
N LEU A 558 9.68 -10.43 4.22
CA LEU A 558 9.82 -10.70 2.79
C LEU A 558 8.47 -11.06 2.18
N GLU A 559 7.96 -10.28 1.22
CA GLU A 559 6.65 -10.49 0.61
C GLU A 559 6.69 -11.00 -0.85
N ALA A 560 5.83 -11.95 -1.16
CA ALA A 560 5.44 -12.33 -2.51
C ALA A 560 4.40 -11.33 -3.06
N THR A 561 4.83 -10.10 -3.38
CA THR A 561 3.94 -8.97 -3.67
C THR A 561 2.89 -9.26 -4.75
N PRO A 562 1.59 -8.96 -4.53
CA PRO A 562 0.52 -9.16 -5.53
C PRO A 562 0.70 -8.38 -6.84
N ALA A 563 1.44 -7.28 -6.79
CA ALA A 563 2.00 -6.54 -7.92
C ALA A 563 0.99 -6.14 -9.02
N GLU A 564 -0.25 -5.79 -8.64
CA GLU A 564 -1.35 -5.46 -9.56
C GLU A 564 -0.96 -4.41 -10.61
N SER A 565 -0.63 -3.21 -10.17
CA SER A 565 -0.05 -2.16 -11.02
C SER A 565 1.45 -2.32 -11.19
N THR A 566 2.14 -2.78 -10.15
CA THR A 566 3.60 -2.82 -10.06
C THR A 566 4.24 -3.66 -11.17
N SER A 567 3.65 -4.82 -11.48
CA SER A 567 4.09 -5.73 -12.55
C SER A 567 4.10 -5.02 -13.92
N TYR A 568 2.97 -4.40 -14.30
CA TYR A 568 2.84 -3.66 -15.56
C TYR A 568 3.72 -2.39 -15.58
N ARG A 569 3.68 -1.61 -14.50
CA ARG A 569 4.44 -0.36 -14.36
C ARG A 569 5.94 -0.58 -14.56
N LEU A 570 6.53 -1.57 -13.87
CA LEU A 570 7.96 -1.82 -13.94
C LEU A 570 8.33 -2.37 -15.33
N ALA A 571 7.64 -3.39 -15.84
CA ALA A 571 7.92 -3.97 -17.16
C ALA A 571 7.82 -2.94 -18.30
N LYS A 572 6.82 -2.05 -18.26
CA LYS A 572 6.66 -0.95 -19.23
C LYS A 572 7.81 0.05 -19.17
N HIS A 573 8.10 0.62 -17.99
CA HIS A 573 9.23 1.55 -17.81
C HIS A 573 10.57 0.90 -18.21
N ASP A 574 10.67 -0.42 -18.07
CA ASP A 574 11.88 -1.16 -18.40
C ASP A 574 12.05 -1.37 -19.90
N LYS A 575 10.99 -1.77 -20.63
CA LYS A 575 10.99 -1.79 -22.09
C LYS A 575 11.22 -0.41 -22.71
N GLU A 576 10.65 0.65 -22.14
CA GLU A 576 10.87 2.04 -22.60
C GLU A 576 12.34 2.47 -22.46
N ARG A 577 13.04 2.00 -21.43
CA ARG A 577 14.43 2.41 -21.10
C ARG A 577 15.50 1.45 -21.65
N TYR A 578 15.15 0.17 -21.85
CA TYR A 578 16.03 -0.90 -22.35
C TYR A 578 15.21 -1.86 -23.24
N PRO A 579 15.04 -1.59 -24.55
CA PRO A 579 14.15 -2.37 -25.43
C PRO A 579 14.41 -3.89 -25.44
N GLU A 580 15.68 -4.27 -25.30
CA GLU A 580 16.15 -5.66 -25.30
C GLU A 580 15.90 -6.43 -23.98
N ILE A 581 15.44 -5.78 -22.90
CA ILE A 581 15.15 -6.49 -21.63
C ILE A 581 14.01 -7.48 -21.84
N ILE A 582 14.16 -8.71 -21.34
CA ILE A 582 13.12 -9.74 -21.43
C ILE A 582 12.00 -9.40 -20.44
N THR A 583 10.77 -9.41 -20.93
CA THR A 583 9.52 -9.26 -20.16
C THR A 583 8.54 -10.35 -20.58
N SER A 584 7.57 -10.67 -19.72
CA SER A 584 6.37 -11.39 -20.16
C SER A 584 5.47 -10.46 -20.99
N GLY A 585 4.46 -11.00 -21.66
CA GLY A 585 3.51 -10.21 -22.46
C GLY A 585 3.98 -9.95 -23.89
N ALA A 586 3.30 -10.55 -24.86
CA ALA A 586 3.57 -10.33 -26.28
C ALA A 586 3.04 -8.96 -26.80
N ASP A 587 1.84 -8.57 -26.36
CA ASP A 587 1.21 -7.30 -26.78
C ASP A 587 1.51 -6.14 -25.82
N GLU A 588 1.49 -6.40 -24.51
CA GLU A 588 1.62 -5.43 -23.42
C GLU A 588 2.54 -6.01 -22.34
N PRO A 589 3.69 -5.39 -22.01
CA PRO A 589 4.72 -6.02 -21.20
C PRO A 589 4.33 -6.10 -19.72
N TYR A 590 4.54 -7.25 -19.09
CA TYR A 590 4.37 -7.44 -17.65
C TYR A 590 5.50 -8.29 -17.05
N TYR A 591 5.55 -8.34 -15.72
CA TYR A 591 6.44 -9.23 -14.98
C TYR A 591 5.64 -10.25 -14.17
N THR A 592 6.09 -11.50 -14.16
CA THR A 592 5.49 -12.60 -13.40
C THR A 592 5.45 -12.23 -11.92
N ASN A 593 4.34 -12.52 -11.25
CA ASN A 593 4.15 -12.16 -9.85
C ASN A 593 5.20 -12.86 -8.97
N SER A 594 5.88 -12.07 -8.12
CA SER A 594 6.87 -12.52 -7.14
C SER A 594 7.86 -13.59 -7.64
N SER A 595 7.69 -14.84 -7.20
CA SER A 595 8.46 -16.03 -7.57
C SER A 595 7.61 -17.14 -8.20
N GLN A 596 6.44 -16.78 -8.74
CA GLN A 596 5.52 -17.73 -9.38
C GLN A 596 6.12 -18.33 -10.67
N LEU A 597 5.52 -19.43 -11.14
CA LEU A 597 5.83 -20.03 -12.43
C LEU A 597 5.37 -19.12 -13.59
N PRO A 598 5.95 -19.25 -14.80
CA PRO A 598 5.41 -18.60 -15.99
C PRO A 598 3.94 -18.99 -16.17
N VAL A 599 3.06 -18.01 -16.42
CA VAL A 599 1.60 -18.24 -16.36
C VAL A 599 1.07 -19.25 -17.38
N GLY A 600 1.81 -19.54 -18.45
CA GLY A 600 1.48 -20.57 -19.45
C GLY A 600 2.13 -21.94 -19.23
N TYR A 601 2.93 -22.13 -18.17
CA TYR A 601 3.85 -23.26 -18.02
C TYR A 601 3.18 -24.65 -18.04
N THR A 602 2.27 -24.92 -17.10
CA THR A 602 1.65 -26.24 -16.90
C THR A 602 0.15 -26.10 -16.67
N SER A 603 -0.61 -27.19 -16.84
CA SER A 603 -1.99 -27.31 -16.37
C SER A 603 -2.15 -28.33 -15.24
N ASP A 604 -1.06 -28.98 -14.81
CA ASP A 604 -1.10 -29.90 -13.67
C ASP A 604 -0.91 -29.12 -12.36
N ILE A 605 -1.85 -29.28 -11.43
CA ILE A 605 -1.85 -28.60 -10.12
C ILE A 605 -0.65 -29.04 -9.26
N PHE A 606 -0.28 -30.33 -9.35
CA PHE A 606 0.70 -30.97 -8.47
C PHE A 606 2.13 -30.78 -8.99
N ASP A 607 2.35 -30.78 -10.30
CA ASP A 607 3.59 -30.25 -10.92
C ASP A 607 3.84 -28.79 -10.48
N ALA A 608 2.81 -27.95 -10.55
CA ALA A 608 2.93 -26.55 -10.13
C ALA A 608 3.18 -26.38 -8.62
N LEU A 609 2.63 -27.25 -7.76
CA LEU A 609 2.89 -27.26 -6.32
C LEU A 609 4.29 -27.80 -5.98
N ASP A 610 4.71 -28.90 -6.59
CA ASP A 610 6.04 -29.52 -6.42
C ASP A 610 7.15 -28.51 -6.75
N LEU A 611 6.95 -27.66 -7.77
CA LEU A 611 7.89 -26.60 -8.17
C LEU A 611 7.83 -25.33 -7.30
N GLN A 612 6.74 -25.10 -6.56
CA GLN A 612 6.51 -23.85 -5.82
C GLN A 612 6.62 -23.97 -4.30
N GLU A 613 6.47 -25.15 -3.71
CA GLU A 613 6.42 -25.32 -2.24
C GLU A 613 7.65 -24.73 -1.55
N GLU A 614 8.86 -25.04 -2.03
CA GLU A 614 10.10 -24.53 -1.44
C GLU A 614 10.27 -23.02 -1.62
N LEU A 615 9.77 -22.44 -2.71
CA LEU A 615 9.84 -20.99 -2.94
C LEU A 615 8.85 -20.25 -2.02
N GLN A 616 7.60 -20.74 -1.95
CA GLN A 616 6.55 -20.08 -1.17
C GLN A 616 6.77 -20.22 0.35
N THR A 617 7.41 -21.28 0.83
CA THR A 617 7.71 -21.48 2.26
C THR A 617 8.86 -20.61 2.81
N VAL A 618 9.69 -20.00 1.95
CA VAL A 618 10.78 -19.10 2.41
C VAL A 618 10.25 -17.74 2.91
N TYR A 619 9.16 -17.24 2.32
CA TYR A 619 8.58 -15.93 2.64
C TYR A 619 8.18 -15.78 4.11
N THR A 620 8.39 -14.58 4.66
CA THR A 620 8.00 -14.19 6.03
C THR A 620 6.94 -13.09 6.06
N GLY A 621 6.55 -12.58 4.89
CA GLY A 621 5.41 -11.70 4.68
C GLY A 621 4.29 -12.43 3.97
N GLY A 622 3.58 -11.73 3.09
CA GLY A 622 2.48 -12.31 2.33
C GLY A 622 2.93 -13.32 1.28
N THR A 623 2.28 -14.49 1.24
CA THR A 623 2.39 -15.51 0.18
C THR A 623 1.03 -16.18 -0.06
N VAL A 624 0.76 -16.69 -1.27
CA VAL A 624 -0.41 -17.53 -1.58
C VAL A 624 -0.16 -18.33 -2.86
N PHE A 625 -0.64 -19.57 -2.91
CA PHE A 625 -0.78 -20.35 -4.13
C PHE A 625 -2.21 -20.25 -4.67
N HIS A 626 -2.37 -19.91 -5.96
CA HIS A 626 -3.69 -19.77 -6.57
C HIS A 626 -3.95 -20.89 -7.58
N VAL A 627 -4.91 -21.78 -7.29
CA VAL A 627 -5.37 -22.80 -8.24
C VAL A 627 -6.37 -22.14 -9.20
N PHE A 628 -5.85 -21.49 -10.25
CA PHE A 628 -6.66 -20.87 -11.30
C PHE A 628 -7.34 -21.92 -12.18
N LEU A 629 -8.67 -21.94 -12.22
CA LEU A 629 -9.48 -22.88 -12.98
C LEU A 629 -10.30 -22.16 -14.07
N GLY A 630 -10.53 -22.84 -15.19
CA GLY A 630 -11.31 -22.31 -16.31
C GLY A 630 -12.78 -22.07 -15.97
N GLU A 631 -13.37 -22.93 -15.12
CA GLU A 631 -14.75 -22.84 -14.65
C GLU A 631 -14.92 -23.45 -13.24
N ALA A 632 -16.16 -23.52 -12.77
CA ALA A 632 -16.53 -24.05 -11.46
C ALA A 632 -16.41 -25.59 -11.39
N ILE A 633 -15.94 -26.12 -10.25
CA ILE A 633 -15.96 -27.58 -10.00
C ILE A 633 -17.42 -28.02 -9.78
N SER A 634 -17.86 -29.09 -10.44
CA SER A 634 -19.27 -29.49 -10.43
C SER A 634 -19.73 -30.25 -9.18
N ASP A 635 -18.83 -30.98 -8.48
CA ASP A 635 -19.11 -31.62 -7.20
C ASP A 635 -18.29 -30.97 -6.08
N TRP A 636 -18.97 -30.59 -4.99
CA TRP A 636 -18.35 -30.08 -3.78
C TRP A 636 -17.39 -31.10 -3.16
N ARG A 637 -17.59 -32.41 -3.36
CA ARG A 637 -16.66 -33.44 -2.86
C ARG A 637 -15.34 -33.45 -3.61
N ALA A 638 -15.36 -33.23 -4.93
CA ALA A 638 -14.12 -33.08 -5.70
C ALA A 638 -13.35 -31.83 -5.26
N CYS A 639 -14.06 -30.72 -5.03
CA CYS A 639 -13.48 -29.50 -4.46
C CYS A 639 -12.90 -29.72 -3.04
N SER A 640 -13.66 -30.37 -2.16
CA SER A 640 -13.25 -30.76 -0.80
C SER A 640 -11.99 -31.62 -0.83
N GLN A 641 -11.99 -32.68 -1.64
CA GLN A 641 -10.86 -33.59 -1.77
C GLN A 641 -9.62 -32.91 -2.36
N LEU A 642 -9.77 -31.99 -3.32
CA LEU A 642 -8.64 -31.20 -3.83
C LEU A 642 -8.03 -30.31 -2.72
N VAL A 643 -8.86 -29.58 -1.97
CA VAL A 643 -8.42 -28.75 -0.84
C VAL A 643 -7.74 -29.60 0.25
N LYS A 644 -8.30 -30.79 0.54
CA LYS A 644 -7.75 -31.77 1.49
C LYS A 644 -6.39 -32.29 1.03
N THR A 645 -6.27 -32.77 -0.21
CA THR A 645 -5.01 -33.25 -0.77
C THR A 645 -3.92 -32.17 -0.72
N ILE A 646 -4.24 -30.92 -1.09
CA ILE A 646 -3.27 -29.80 -1.00
C ILE A 646 -2.83 -29.56 0.44
N ALA A 647 -3.77 -29.48 1.39
CA ALA A 647 -3.47 -29.18 2.79
C ALA A 647 -2.64 -30.27 3.51
N TYR A 648 -2.89 -31.55 3.20
CA TYR A 648 -2.16 -32.68 3.79
C TYR A 648 -0.82 -32.96 3.08
N SER A 649 -0.73 -32.85 1.74
CA SER A 649 0.50 -33.18 1.01
C SER A 649 1.56 -32.07 1.01
N TYR A 650 1.17 -30.80 1.09
CA TYR A 650 2.09 -29.66 0.95
C TYR A 650 2.08 -28.72 2.16
N ARG A 651 3.23 -28.10 2.40
CA ARG A 651 3.48 -27.10 3.46
C ARG A 651 3.11 -25.67 3.04
N ILE A 652 2.41 -25.51 1.91
CA ILE A 652 1.90 -24.20 1.45
C ILE A 652 1.01 -23.59 2.56
N PRO A 653 1.33 -22.39 3.07
CA PRO A 653 0.59 -21.80 4.20
C PRO A 653 -0.78 -21.23 3.81
N TYR A 654 -0.90 -20.73 2.57
CA TYR A 654 -2.11 -20.12 2.02
C TYR A 654 -2.37 -20.58 0.60
N PHE A 655 -3.60 -21.01 0.33
CA PHE A 655 -4.02 -21.32 -1.04
C PHE A 655 -5.50 -21.04 -1.29
N THR A 656 -5.86 -20.90 -2.57
CA THR A 656 -7.25 -20.65 -2.99
C THR A 656 -7.60 -21.45 -4.24
N ILE A 657 -8.80 -22.02 -4.28
CA ILE A 657 -9.42 -22.46 -5.54
C ILE A 657 -9.95 -21.22 -6.27
N SER A 658 -9.81 -21.13 -7.59
CA SER A 658 -10.07 -19.88 -8.33
C SER A 658 -10.66 -20.10 -9.72
N PRO A 659 -11.92 -20.57 -9.81
CA PRO A 659 -12.72 -20.60 -11.04
C PRO A 659 -12.89 -19.22 -11.67
N THR A 660 -12.96 -19.18 -12.99
CA THR A 660 -13.57 -18.07 -13.75
C THR A 660 -15.08 -18.31 -13.88
N TYR A 661 -15.86 -17.24 -13.78
CA TYR A 661 -17.31 -17.28 -13.99
C TYR A 661 -17.78 -15.99 -14.68
N SER A 662 -19.00 -16.01 -15.24
CA SER A 662 -19.53 -14.88 -16.01
C SER A 662 -20.93 -14.51 -15.56
N ILE A 663 -21.24 -13.22 -15.50
CA ILE A 663 -22.55 -12.72 -15.06
C ILE A 663 -23.31 -12.11 -16.24
N CYS A 664 -24.49 -12.65 -16.52
CA CYS A 664 -25.44 -12.14 -17.49
C CYS A 664 -26.49 -11.25 -16.80
N PRO A 665 -26.82 -10.05 -17.32
CA PRO A 665 -27.86 -9.20 -16.75
C PRO A 665 -29.30 -9.74 -16.93
N ILE A 666 -29.48 -10.88 -17.61
CA ILE A 666 -30.77 -11.56 -17.81
C ILE A 666 -30.80 -12.90 -17.06
N HIS A 667 -29.77 -13.74 -17.24
CA HIS A 667 -29.72 -15.11 -16.69
C HIS A 667 -28.93 -15.25 -15.37
N GLY A 668 -28.28 -14.19 -14.89
CA GLY A 668 -27.44 -14.24 -13.69
C GLY A 668 -26.13 -15.00 -13.92
N TYR A 669 -25.81 -15.92 -13.01
CA TYR A 669 -24.53 -16.65 -13.00
C TYR A 669 -24.41 -17.67 -14.15
N LEU A 670 -23.25 -17.68 -14.80
CA LEU A 670 -22.80 -18.66 -15.79
C LEU A 670 -21.43 -19.22 -15.34
N ALA A 671 -21.25 -20.54 -15.38
CA ALA A 671 -19.96 -21.16 -15.13
C ALA A 671 -18.99 -20.90 -16.30
N GLY A 672 -17.72 -20.58 -16.01
CA GLY A 672 -16.68 -20.35 -17.01
C GLY A 672 -16.64 -18.96 -17.64
N GLU A 673 -15.72 -18.77 -18.59
CA GLU A 673 -15.62 -17.56 -19.39
C GLU A 673 -16.64 -17.55 -20.54
N HIS A 674 -17.56 -16.58 -20.50
CA HIS A 674 -18.47 -16.25 -21.60
C HIS A 674 -18.53 -14.73 -21.71
N PHE A 675 -18.01 -14.12 -22.77
CA PHE A 675 -18.13 -12.66 -23.01
C PHE A 675 -19.52 -12.21 -23.52
N PHE A 676 -20.31 -13.16 -24.01
CA PHE A 676 -21.69 -13.00 -24.45
C PHE A 676 -22.49 -14.22 -23.97
N CYS A 677 -23.70 -14.01 -23.43
CA CYS A 677 -24.45 -15.09 -22.78
C CYS A 677 -24.92 -16.16 -23.80
N PRO A 678 -24.55 -17.45 -23.64
CA PRO A 678 -25.00 -18.50 -24.55
C PRO A 678 -26.51 -18.76 -24.46
N LEU A 679 -27.12 -18.52 -23.29
CA LEU A 679 -28.56 -18.70 -23.08
C LEU A 679 -29.36 -17.65 -23.85
N CYS A 680 -28.98 -16.36 -23.80
CA CYS A 680 -29.56 -15.32 -24.65
C CYS A 680 -29.45 -15.65 -26.15
N ALA A 681 -28.30 -16.17 -26.59
CA ALA A 681 -28.10 -16.56 -27.99
C ALA A 681 -29.01 -17.73 -28.42
N ALA A 682 -29.25 -18.69 -27.52
CA ALA A 682 -30.19 -19.79 -27.76
C ALA A 682 -31.66 -19.32 -27.76
N GLU A 683 -32.03 -18.36 -26.90
CA GLU A 683 -33.36 -17.76 -26.87
C GLU A 683 -33.66 -16.94 -28.13
N GLU A 684 -32.73 -16.08 -28.58
CA GLU A 684 -32.91 -15.33 -29.83
C GLU A 684 -32.96 -16.25 -31.04
N ARG A 685 -32.13 -17.32 -31.09
CA ARG A 685 -32.22 -18.35 -32.13
C ARG A 685 -33.63 -18.95 -32.23
N ARG A 686 -34.19 -19.39 -31.10
CA ARG A 686 -35.57 -19.93 -31.03
C ARG A 686 -36.62 -18.90 -31.49
N LYS A 687 -36.45 -17.63 -31.13
CA LYS A 687 -37.34 -16.54 -31.59
C LYS A 687 -37.22 -16.27 -33.09
N MET A 688 -36.03 -16.39 -33.70
CA MET A 688 -35.85 -16.24 -35.15
C MET A 688 -36.46 -17.42 -35.91
N GLU A 689 -36.24 -18.65 -35.42
CA GLU A 689 -36.85 -19.88 -35.96
C GLU A 689 -38.38 -19.80 -35.94
N GLN A 690 -38.98 -19.34 -34.84
CA GLN A 690 -40.42 -19.10 -34.71
C GLN A 690 -40.97 -18.00 -35.64
N ARG A 691 -40.14 -17.04 -36.06
CA ARG A 691 -40.48 -15.99 -37.04
C ARG A 691 -40.26 -16.43 -38.49
N GLY A 692 -39.69 -17.61 -38.74
CA GLY A 692 -39.29 -18.05 -40.08
C GLY A 692 -38.10 -17.30 -40.65
N GLU A 693 -37.36 -16.57 -39.81
CA GLU A 693 -36.19 -15.78 -40.22
C GLU A 693 -35.00 -16.70 -40.51
N LYS A 694 -34.32 -16.47 -41.64
CA LYS A 694 -33.08 -17.17 -41.99
C LYS A 694 -31.87 -16.34 -41.60
N MET A 695 -30.94 -16.99 -40.91
CA MET A 695 -29.63 -16.43 -40.60
C MET A 695 -28.83 -16.23 -41.89
N GLY A 696 -28.18 -15.07 -42.07
CA GLY A 696 -27.29 -14.83 -43.20
C GLY A 696 -26.02 -15.70 -43.13
N GLU A 697 -25.39 -15.97 -44.28
CA GLU A 697 -24.14 -16.73 -44.31
C GLU A 697 -23.06 -16.02 -43.47
N GLY A 698 -22.39 -16.78 -42.61
CA GLY A 698 -21.36 -16.26 -41.69
C GLY A 698 -21.88 -15.43 -40.51
N ALA A 699 -23.18 -15.13 -40.42
CA ALA A 699 -23.72 -14.38 -39.28
C ALA A 699 -23.77 -15.23 -37.99
N GLN A 700 -23.46 -14.62 -36.85
CA GLN A 700 -23.55 -15.27 -35.54
C GLN A 700 -24.52 -14.51 -34.64
N ILE A 701 -25.49 -15.23 -34.05
CA ILE A 701 -26.34 -14.70 -32.98
C ILE A 701 -25.49 -14.61 -31.72
N LEU A 702 -25.07 -13.39 -31.36
CA LEU A 702 -24.43 -13.10 -30.07
C LEU A 702 -25.51 -12.82 -29.03
N GLY A 703 -25.35 -13.40 -27.84
CA GLY A 703 -26.20 -13.10 -26.70
C GLY A 703 -25.86 -11.76 -26.04
N THR A 704 -26.59 -11.40 -24.98
CA THR A 704 -26.30 -10.19 -24.22
C THR A 704 -24.88 -10.23 -23.63
N ARG A 705 -24.14 -9.13 -23.75
CA ARG A 705 -22.79 -9.00 -23.19
C ARG A 705 -22.83 -9.17 -21.67
N THR A 706 -21.83 -9.89 -21.15
CA THR A 706 -21.70 -10.30 -19.75
C THR A 706 -20.60 -9.52 -19.02
N GLU A 707 -20.50 -9.77 -17.72
CA GLU A 707 -19.32 -9.44 -16.91
C GLU A 707 -18.57 -10.75 -16.59
N VAL A 708 -17.48 -11.04 -17.31
CA VAL A 708 -16.54 -12.11 -16.93
C VAL A 708 -15.80 -11.68 -15.66
N TYR A 709 -15.75 -12.54 -14.65
CA TYR A 709 -15.07 -12.36 -13.36
C TYR A 709 -14.00 -13.43 -13.17
N SER A 710 -12.80 -13.01 -12.78
CA SER A 710 -11.72 -13.93 -12.42
C SER A 710 -10.80 -13.32 -11.35
N ARG A 711 -9.96 -14.17 -10.75
CA ARG A 711 -8.94 -13.80 -9.77
C ARG A 711 -7.59 -13.75 -10.45
N ILE A 712 -7.00 -12.56 -10.61
CA ILE A 712 -5.66 -12.43 -11.23
C ILE A 712 -4.56 -12.45 -10.16
N VAL A 713 -4.60 -11.51 -9.20
CA VAL A 713 -3.52 -11.29 -8.19
C VAL A 713 -3.91 -11.62 -6.74
N GLY A 714 -5.19 -11.89 -6.48
CA GLY A 714 -5.66 -12.19 -5.13
C GLY A 714 -7.14 -12.01 -4.87
N TYR A 715 -7.86 -11.23 -5.66
CA TYR A 715 -9.29 -10.95 -5.45
C TYR A 715 -10.05 -10.90 -6.78
N TYR A 716 -11.37 -11.08 -6.71
CA TYR A 716 -12.24 -11.20 -7.90
C TYR A 716 -12.69 -9.84 -8.43
N ARG A 717 -12.31 -9.48 -9.66
CA ARG A 717 -12.89 -8.34 -10.38
C ARG A 717 -13.24 -8.76 -11.80
N SER A 718 -14.09 -7.95 -12.44
CA SER A 718 -14.40 -8.20 -13.84
C SER A 718 -13.14 -8.03 -14.70
N VAL A 719 -12.90 -8.93 -15.65
CA VAL A 719 -11.66 -8.96 -16.47
C VAL A 719 -11.40 -7.62 -17.17
N LYS A 720 -12.48 -6.88 -17.49
CA LYS A 720 -12.45 -5.54 -18.10
C LYS A 720 -11.81 -4.44 -17.22
N ASN A 721 -11.79 -4.59 -15.89
CA ASN A 721 -11.37 -3.56 -14.93
C ASN A 721 -9.85 -3.57 -14.64
N TRP A 722 -9.14 -4.67 -14.95
CA TRP A 722 -7.70 -4.75 -14.70
C TRP A 722 -6.89 -3.94 -15.73
N ASN A 723 -5.68 -3.50 -15.36
CA ASN A 723 -4.75 -2.82 -16.27
C ASN A 723 -4.29 -3.72 -17.44
N ALA A 724 -3.65 -3.12 -18.44
CA ALA A 724 -3.30 -3.80 -19.68
C ALA A 724 -2.39 -5.02 -19.48
N GLY A 725 -1.30 -4.89 -18.71
CA GLY A 725 -0.41 -6.01 -18.39
C GLY A 725 -1.11 -7.15 -17.66
N LYS A 726 -2.01 -6.86 -16.71
CA LYS A 726 -2.79 -7.92 -16.03
C LYS A 726 -3.85 -8.58 -16.92
N ARG A 727 -4.36 -7.90 -17.94
CA ARG A 727 -5.18 -8.54 -18.99
C ARG A 727 -4.35 -9.38 -19.96
N ALA A 728 -3.11 -8.99 -20.26
CA ALA A 728 -2.17 -9.80 -21.02
C ALA A 728 -1.76 -11.07 -20.25
N GLU A 729 -1.42 -10.94 -18.97
CA GLU A 729 -1.17 -12.07 -18.05
C GLU A 729 -2.36 -13.04 -18.03
N TYR A 730 -3.59 -12.54 -17.96
CA TYR A 730 -4.79 -13.38 -18.00
C TYR A 730 -4.97 -14.10 -19.34
N LYS A 731 -4.75 -13.41 -20.46
CA LYS A 731 -4.82 -13.97 -21.84
C LYS A 731 -3.76 -15.05 -22.09
N GLU A 732 -2.58 -14.92 -21.49
CA GLU A 732 -1.46 -15.86 -21.63
C GLU A 732 -1.49 -17.01 -20.61
N ARG A 733 -2.41 -16.95 -19.62
CA ARG A 733 -2.48 -17.91 -18.52
C ARG A 733 -3.08 -19.24 -18.96
N ARG A 734 -2.34 -20.31 -18.73
CA ARG A 734 -2.85 -21.68 -18.76
C ARG A 734 -3.56 -21.96 -17.43
N VAL A 735 -4.85 -22.32 -17.50
CA VAL A 735 -5.60 -22.75 -16.33
C VAL A 735 -5.24 -24.19 -15.95
N PHE A 736 -5.39 -24.52 -14.68
CA PHE A 736 -5.17 -25.87 -14.18
C PHE A 736 -6.37 -26.80 -14.46
N ASP A 737 -6.07 -28.08 -14.59
CA ASP A 737 -7.04 -29.17 -14.68
C ASP A 737 -7.39 -29.65 -13.26
N PRO A 738 -8.67 -29.59 -12.82
CA PRO A 738 -9.08 -30.04 -11.49
C PRO A 738 -8.96 -31.57 -11.30
N ASP A 739 -8.90 -32.36 -12.39
CA ASP A 739 -8.74 -33.82 -12.35
C ASP A 739 -7.26 -34.27 -12.35
N SER A 740 -6.32 -33.32 -12.22
CA SER A 740 -4.89 -33.57 -11.95
C SER A 740 -4.71 -34.51 -10.75
N LYS A 741 -3.60 -35.28 -10.71
CA LYS A 741 -3.32 -36.23 -9.62
C LYS A 741 -1.94 -36.00 -9.02
N PRO A 742 -1.75 -36.20 -7.70
CA PRO A 742 -0.43 -36.06 -7.08
C PRO A 742 0.60 -37.00 -7.70
N ASN A 743 1.80 -36.47 -7.97
CA ASN A 743 2.96 -37.26 -8.34
C ASN A 743 3.33 -38.24 -7.22
N GLU A 744 3.97 -39.37 -7.56
CA GLU A 744 4.40 -40.40 -6.58
C GLU A 744 5.24 -39.81 -5.44
N ARG A 745 6.01 -38.75 -5.74
CA ARG A 745 6.84 -37.98 -4.82
C ARG A 745 6.01 -37.32 -3.69
N ALA A 746 4.83 -36.78 -4.02
CA ALA A 746 3.92 -36.17 -3.06
C ALA A 746 3.25 -37.21 -2.15
N THR A 747 2.91 -38.39 -2.70
CA THR A 747 2.34 -39.50 -1.91
C THR A 747 3.35 -40.14 -0.94
N CYS A 748 4.66 -40.06 -1.22
CA CYS A 748 5.68 -40.63 -0.34
C CYS A 748 5.80 -39.86 0.99
N ASN A 749 5.59 -38.53 0.97
CA ASN A 749 5.64 -37.70 2.18
C ASN A 749 4.40 -37.82 3.08
N SER A 750 3.24 -38.23 2.53
CA SER A 750 1.96 -38.11 3.22
C SER A 750 1.56 -39.30 4.11
N LEU A 751 2.14 -40.50 3.92
CA LEU A 751 1.68 -41.73 4.60
C LEU A 751 2.78 -42.64 5.17
N ALA A 752 4.05 -42.51 4.77
CA ALA A 752 5.05 -43.56 5.01
C ALA A 752 6.01 -43.35 6.20
N GLN A 753 5.96 -42.20 6.90
CA GLN A 753 7.04 -41.81 7.85
C GLN A 753 6.60 -41.34 9.26
N ARG A 754 5.32 -41.49 9.65
CA ARG A 754 4.88 -41.07 11.00
C ARG A 754 4.23 -42.17 11.85
N ASP A 755 3.62 -43.18 11.25
CA ASP A 755 2.91 -44.26 11.97
C ASP A 755 3.85 -45.40 12.46
N CYS A 756 5.14 -45.12 12.64
CA CYS A 756 6.15 -46.12 13.04
C CYS A 756 7.00 -45.70 14.25
N LYS A 757 6.54 -44.72 15.06
CA LYS A 757 7.15 -44.34 16.35
C LYS A 757 6.10 -43.98 17.41
N ALA A 758 5.15 -44.88 17.64
CA ALA A 758 4.11 -44.72 18.65
C ALA A 758 3.75 -46.01 19.43
N GLU A 759 4.59 -47.05 19.40
CA GLU A 759 4.25 -48.32 20.09
C GLU A 759 5.47 -49.18 20.51
N SER A 760 6.29 -48.66 21.46
CA SER A 760 7.11 -49.49 22.37
C SER A 760 7.75 -48.62 23.46
N ASP A 761 7.26 -48.75 24.71
CA ASP A 761 8.06 -48.77 25.96
C ASP A 761 7.12 -48.65 27.17
N SER A 762 6.78 -49.80 27.77
CA SER A 762 6.02 -49.89 29.03
C SER A 762 6.96 -49.84 30.24
N PRO A 763 6.62 -49.16 31.35
CA PRO A 763 7.55 -48.92 32.45
C PRO A 763 7.68 -50.09 33.43
N GLU A 764 8.91 -50.62 33.61
CA GLU A 764 9.23 -51.57 34.69
C GLU A 764 10.30 -51.01 35.67
N GLN A 765 9.83 -50.64 36.87
CA GLN A 765 10.37 -50.93 38.20
C GLN A 765 11.88 -50.75 38.56
N ARG A 766 12.10 -50.05 39.70
CA ARG A 766 13.19 -50.20 40.72
C ARG A 766 14.60 -49.64 40.39
N ASP A 767 15.46 -49.29 41.36
CA ASP A 767 15.30 -49.11 42.83
C ASP A 767 16.34 -48.08 43.38
N ASP A 768 16.17 -47.72 44.65
CA ASP A 768 17.01 -46.93 45.59
C ASP A 768 18.51 -46.63 45.30
N SER A 769 18.92 -45.40 45.66
CA SER A 769 20.06 -45.17 46.58
C SER A 769 20.08 -43.75 47.21
N ALA A 770 20.43 -43.64 48.50
CA ALA A 770 20.67 -42.38 49.25
C ALA A 770 22.05 -41.74 48.89
N GLU A 771 22.50 -40.58 49.39
CA GLU A 771 22.08 -39.58 50.42
C GLU A 771 22.66 -38.17 49.98
N SER A 772 22.83 -37.04 50.69
CA SER A 772 22.75 -36.62 52.11
C SER A 772 22.56 -35.08 52.28
N HIS A 773 22.48 -34.62 53.54
CA HIS A 773 22.78 -33.26 54.07
C HIS A 773 21.95 -32.02 53.67
N SER A 774 21.04 -31.65 54.58
CA SER A 774 20.67 -30.27 54.94
C SER A 774 21.62 -29.71 56.04
N PRO A 775 21.49 -28.46 56.55
CA PRO A 775 20.48 -28.16 57.60
C PRO A 775 19.90 -26.70 57.69
N GLU A 776 18.73 -26.59 58.36
CA GLU A 776 18.28 -25.52 59.30
C GLU A 776 18.06 -24.04 58.83
N HIS A 777 17.23 -23.18 59.45
CA HIS A 777 16.31 -23.20 60.64
C HIS A 777 14.87 -22.76 60.21
N TYR A 778 13.73 -23.15 60.82
CA TYR A 778 13.13 -22.82 62.14
C TYR A 778 12.97 -21.30 62.46
N ALA A 779 11.87 -20.78 63.07
CA ALA A 779 10.48 -21.25 63.24
C ALA A 779 9.54 -20.14 63.82
N SER A 780 8.21 -20.33 63.66
CA SER A 780 7.04 -19.89 64.48
C SER A 780 7.10 -18.73 65.51
N GLY A 781 6.07 -17.88 65.53
CA GLY A 781 5.70 -17.06 66.70
C GLY A 781 4.36 -16.32 66.57
N THR A 782 3.41 -16.60 67.46
CA THR A 782 2.11 -15.92 67.62
C THR A 782 2.03 -15.22 68.99
N LEU A 783 1.35 -14.08 69.11
CA LEU A 783 0.45 -13.75 70.24
C LEU A 783 -0.30 -12.42 70.04
N ASP A 784 -1.13 -12.05 71.04
CA ASP A 784 -2.30 -11.15 70.98
C ASP A 784 -2.07 -9.77 71.65
N ASP A 785 -3.15 -8.98 71.77
CA ASP A 785 -3.33 -7.71 72.52
C ASP A 785 -2.62 -6.44 71.94
N GLY A 786 -3.19 -5.22 72.00
CA GLY A 786 -4.55 -4.79 72.38
C GLY A 786 -4.62 -3.31 72.80
N ILE A 787 -5.76 -2.62 72.54
CA ILE A 787 -6.16 -1.28 73.12
C ILE A 787 -5.33 -0.08 72.53
N GLU A 788 -5.76 1.18 72.32
CA GLU A 788 -6.88 2.03 72.82
C GLU A 788 -7.49 3.00 71.74
N GLY A 789 -8.46 3.85 72.13
CA GLY A 789 -9.36 4.69 71.28
C GLY A 789 -8.79 5.90 70.49
N GLU A 790 -9.58 6.90 70.04
CA GLU A 790 -10.96 7.29 70.40
C GLU A 790 -11.84 7.88 69.24
N LYS A 791 -13.13 8.07 69.58
CA LYS A 791 -14.28 8.68 68.87
C LYS A 791 -13.98 10.09 68.28
N HIS A 792 -14.71 10.65 67.31
CA HIS A 792 -16.15 11.05 67.25
C HIS A 792 -16.58 11.21 65.75
N LYS A 793 -17.79 10.95 65.22
CA LYS A 793 -19.20 11.35 65.50
C LYS A 793 -19.51 12.86 65.48
N ALA A 794 -20.59 13.40 64.88
CA ALA A 794 -21.54 12.99 63.82
C ALA A 794 -22.50 14.18 63.51
N GLN A 795 -23.26 14.16 62.39
CA GLN A 795 -24.51 14.92 62.13
C GLN A 795 -24.41 16.47 61.97
N ASP A 796 -25.33 17.28 61.37
CA ASP A 796 -26.39 17.21 60.31
C ASP A 796 -26.74 18.74 59.98
N ASP A 797 -27.63 19.25 59.09
CA ASP A 797 -28.71 18.73 58.20
C ASP A 797 -29.13 19.71 57.03
N VAL A 798 -30.19 19.35 56.28
CA VAL A 798 -31.05 19.97 55.19
C VAL A 798 -31.16 21.52 54.93
N ILE A 799 -31.37 21.95 53.65
CA ILE A 799 -32.46 22.84 53.07
C ILE A 799 -32.11 23.51 51.68
N GLU A 800 -33.15 23.92 50.92
CA GLU A 800 -33.25 24.23 49.47
C GLU A 800 -33.05 25.72 49.01
N GLN A 801 -33.38 25.99 47.72
CA GLN A 801 -33.78 27.27 47.03
C GLN A 801 -32.74 27.98 46.13
N ASP A 802 -33.04 28.56 44.95
CA ASP A 802 -34.20 28.46 44.00
C ASP A 802 -33.82 28.99 42.57
N LYS A 803 -34.80 29.01 41.62
CA LYS A 803 -34.96 29.67 40.27
C LYS A 803 -34.09 30.92 39.91
N SER A 804 -33.95 31.43 38.66
CA SER A 804 -34.78 31.40 37.43
C SER A 804 -34.01 31.65 36.09
N GLU A 805 -34.71 31.60 34.95
CA GLU A 805 -34.25 31.84 33.55
C GLU A 805 -34.33 33.33 33.08
N VAL A 806 -33.96 33.64 31.80
CA VAL A 806 -34.81 34.30 30.74
C VAL A 806 -33.98 34.85 29.52
N HIS A 807 -34.62 34.96 28.33
CA HIS A 807 -34.08 35.38 27.00
C HIS A 807 -34.32 36.87 26.57
N TYR A 808 -33.55 37.37 25.58
CA TYR A 808 -33.89 38.16 24.33
C TYR A 808 -32.60 38.88 23.82
N ASP A 809 -32.19 39.06 22.55
CA ASP A 809 -32.78 39.36 21.20
C ASP A 809 -33.06 40.86 20.89
N GLY A 810 -32.78 41.34 19.65
CA GLY A 810 -33.24 42.67 19.12
C GLY A 810 -32.26 43.68 18.45
N THR A 811 -31.79 43.43 17.21
CA THR A 811 -31.78 44.31 15.98
C THR A 811 -31.61 45.86 15.92
N GLU A 812 -31.05 46.36 14.77
CA GLU A 812 -31.25 47.71 14.09
C GLU A 812 -30.57 49.01 14.65
N ARG A 813 -30.40 50.18 13.95
CA ARG A 813 -30.08 50.57 12.52
C ARG A 813 -29.69 52.09 12.37
N ASP A 814 -28.76 52.39 11.45
CA ASP A 814 -28.72 53.55 10.48
C ASP A 814 -28.43 55.05 10.89
N LYS A 815 -27.93 55.84 9.90
CA LYS A 815 -27.97 57.32 9.66
C LYS A 815 -26.78 58.28 9.92
N SER A 816 -25.91 58.40 8.89
CA SER A 816 -25.45 59.68 8.24
C SER A 816 -24.36 60.58 8.94
N LYS A 817 -23.76 61.67 8.40
CA LYS A 817 -23.91 62.48 7.14
C LYS A 817 -22.68 63.42 6.84
N VAL A 818 -22.38 63.74 5.57
CA VAL A 818 -21.97 65.06 4.91
C VAL A 818 -21.00 66.05 5.62
N HIS A 819 -20.02 66.75 5.02
CA HIS A 819 -19.31 66.76 3.70
C HIS A 819 -18.10 67.75 3.76
N HIS A 820 -17.06 67.57 2.93
CA HIS A 820 -16.60 68.61 1.97
C HIS A 820 -15.62 68.02 0.91
N ASN A 821 -15.27 68.81 -0.11
CA ASN A 821 -14.69 68.31 -1.38
C ASN A 821 -13.22 68.68 -1.62
N SER A 822 -12.53 67.83 -2.37
CA SER A 822 -11.70 68.26 -3.51
C SER A 822 -11.88 67.24 -4.64
N ASN A 823 -11.93 67.69 -5.91
CA ASN A 823 -12.30 66.82 -7.03
C ASN A 823 -11.08 66.32 -7.83
N HIS A 824 -10.87 65.00 -7.81
CA HIS A 824 -10.45 64.25 -8.99
C HIS A 824 -11.48 63.14 -9.25
N ASN A 825 -11.91 62.96 -10.49
CA ASN A 825 -13.01 62.06 -10.85
C ASN A 825 -12.53 60.59 -10.85
N GLY A 826 -13.40 59.64 -10.47
CA GLY A 826 -13.14 58.19 -10.58
C GLY A 826 -12.55 57.50 -9.35
N ALA A 827 -12.66 58.09 -8.16
CA ALA A 827 -11.99 57.60 -6.94
C ALA A 827 -12.62 56.31 -6.36
N SER A 828 -12.09 55.15 -6.78
CA SER A 828 -12.36 53.85 -6.15
C SER A 828 -11.82 53.82 -4.71
N ARG A 829 -12.65 53.50 -3.71
CA ARG A 829 -12.23 53.53 -2.30
C ARG A 829 -11.40 52.29 -1.95
N VAL A 830 -10.15 52.49 -1.53
CA VAL A 830 -9.25 51.41 -1.12
C VAL A 830 -9.22 51.28 0.40
N LEU A 831 -9.50 50.08 0.91
CA LEU A 831 -9.44 49.73 2.33
C LEU A 831 -8.30 48.74 2.58
N LEU A 832 -7.40 49.02 3.53
CA LEU A 832 -6.41 48.08 4.04
C LEU A 832 -6.86 47.54 5.40
N PHE A 833 -7.26 46.28 5.47
CA PHE A 833 -7.41 45.56 6.74
C PHE A 833 -6.04 45.10 7.23
N ALA A 834 -5.59 45.66 8.35
CA ALA A 834 -4.31 45.37 8.98
C ALA A 834 -4.47 45.04 10.47
N ARG A 835 -3.50 44.31 11.03
CA ARG A 835 -3.36 44.04 12.46
C ARG A 835 -1.99 44.49 12.94
N LYS A 836 -1.83 44.81 14.21
CA LYS A 836 -0.52 45.26 14.76
C LYS A 836 0.49 44.12 14.86
N SER A 837 0.01 42.89 15.01
CA SER A 837 0.79 41.64 15.05
C SER A 837 1.18 41.07 13.67
N CYS A 838 0.69 41.67 12.58
CA CYS A 838 0.78 41.11 11.24
C CYS A 838 2.14 41.42 10.55
N PRO A 839 3.03 40.43 10.31
CA PRO A 839 4.34 40.67 9.72
C PRO A 839 4.28 41.09 8.23
N ASN A 840 3.23 40.67 7.51
CA ASN A 840 3.04 40.97 6.09
C ASN A 840 2.36 42.34 5.84
N CYS A 841 1.80 42.97 6.88
CA CYS A 841 1.07 44.23 6.74
C CYS A 841 1.99 45.44 6.46
N PRO A 842 3.15 45.65 7.13
CA PRO A 842 4.05 46.77 6.80
C PRO A 842 4.65 46.75 5.39
N PRO A 843 4.96 45.59 4.76
CA PRO A 843 5.24 45.52 3.32
C PRO A 843 4.07 45.97 2.44
N VAL A 844 2.83 45.54 2.73
CA VAL A 844 1.64 45.91 1.96
C VAL A 844 1.29 47.40 2.13
N ARG A 845 1.30 47.93 3.35
CA ARG A 845 1.10 49.35 3.66
C ARG A 845 2.05 50.25 2.87
N ARG A 846 3.33 49.88 2.79
CA ARG A 846 4.34 50.61 2.00
C ARG A 846 4.16 50.47 0.48
N ALA A 847 3.58 49.37 0.01
CA ALA A 847 3.25 49.19 -1.40
C ALA A 847 2.02 50.02 -1.81
N LEU A 848 1.04 50.18 -0.93
CA LEU A 848 -0.10 51.07 -1.16
C LEU A 848 0.31 52.55 -1.12
N ALA A 849 0.96 52.99 -0.04
CA ALA A 849 1.31 54.40 0.21
C ALA A 849 2.23 55.06 -0.82
N GLY A 850 2.79 54.30 -1.77
CA GLY A 850 3.56 54.81 -2.90
C GLY A 850 2.83 54.81 -4.25
N ASN A 851 1.55 54.38 -4.29
CA ASN A 851 0.80 54.18 -5.54
C ASN A 851 -0.68 54.62 -5.48
N ILE A 852 -1.34 54.56 -4.31
CA ILE A 852 -2.76 54.93 -4.17
C ILE A 852 -3.09 55.35 -2.73
N ASP A 853 -4.02 56.30 -2.58
CA ASP A 853 -4.60 56.65 -1.28
C ASP A 853 -5.48 55.50 -0.77
N PHE A 854 -5.41 55.22 0.54
CA PHE A 854 -6.15 54.14 1.18
C PHE A 854 -6.49 54.46 2.64
N GLU A 855 -7.54 53.82 3.12
CA GLU A 855 -7.99 53.89 4.51
C GLU A 855 -7.54 52.62 5.24
N GLU A 856 -6.80 52.76 6.34
CA GLU A 856 -6.34 51.61 7.13
C GLU A 856 -7.32 51.30 8.27
N ILE A 857 -7.88 50.09 8.22
CA ILE A 857 -8.79 49.55 9.23
C ILE A 857 -8.00 48.61 10.15
N ASP A 858 -7.93 48.98 11.43
CA ASP A 858 -7.34 48.14 12.47
C ASP A 858 -8.30 46.97 12.78
N ALA A 859 -8.00 45.80 12.22
CA ALA A 859 -8.77 44.57 12.37
C ALA A 859 -8.58 43.89 13.75
N ASP A 860 -7.80 44.50 14.66
CA ASP A 860 -7.80 44.17 16.09
C ASP A 860 -8.80 45.05 16.88
N SER A 861 -9.44 46.06 16.26
CA SER A 861 -10.47 46.92 16.87
C SER A 861 -11.90 46.38 16.67
N GLN A 862 -12.82 46.73 17.56
CA GLN A 862 -14.23 46.26 17.49
C GLN A 862 -14.97 46.77 16.24
N GLU A 863 -14.76 48.04 15.88
CA GLU A 863 -15.27 48.64 14.64
C GLU A 863 -14.65 47.96 13.41
N GLY A 864 -13.33 47.77 13.40
CA GLY A 864 -12.62 47.11 12.31
C GLY A 864 -12.98 45.63 12.14
N MET A 865 -13.28 44.91 13.21
CA MET A 865 -13.82 43.54 13.16
C MET A 865 -15.24 43.49 12.59
N SER A 866 -16.09 44.47 12.91
CA SER A 866 -17.43 44.60 12.31
C SER A 866 -17.33 44.82 10.80
N GLN A 867 -16.46 45.73 10.35
CA GLN A 867 -16.22 45.99 8.93
C GLN A 867 -15.53 44.80 8.23
N ALA A 868 -14.60 44.11 8.89
CA ALA A 868 -13.96 42.91 8.36
C ALA A 868 -14.99 41.78 8.15
N SER A 869 -15.90 41.58 9.10
CA SER A 869 -17.00 40.62 8.99
C SER A 869 -17.93 40.97 7.81
N ARG A 870 -18.35 42.24 7.70
CA ARG A 870 -19.21 42.75 6.61
C ARG A 870 -18.63 42.50 5.21
N PHE A 871 -17.31 42.53 5.05
CA PHE A 871 -16.63 42.29 3.78
C PHE A 871 -15.97 40.89 3.67
N GLU A 872 -16.31 39.95 4.56
CA GLU A 872 -15.77 38.57 4.57
C GLU A 872 -14.23 38.48 4.59
N ILE A 873 -13.60 39.27 5.47
CA ILE A 873 -12.14 39.39 5.62
C ILE A 873 -11.64 38.53 6.77
N TYR A 874 -11.18 37.32 6.42
CA TYR A 874 -10.70 36.31 7.37
C TYR A 874 -9.18 36.37 7.66
N SER A 875 -8.44 37.29 7.04
CA SER A 875 -6.99 37.40 7.21
C SER A 875 -6.47 38.82 6.97
N THR A 876 -5.26 39.11 7.47
CA THR A 876 -4.55 40.38 7.23
C THR A 876 -3.10 40.14 6.78
N PRO A 877 -2.55 40.94 5.85
CA PRO A 877 -3.21 42.08 5.21
C PRO A 877 -4.22 41.63 4.17
N THR A 878 -5.36 42.32 4.11
CA THR A 878 -6.24 42.25 2.94
C THR A 878 -6.57 43.66 2.50
N VAL A 879 -6.29 43.94 1.23
CA VAL A 879 -6.71 45.16 0.55
C VAL A 879 -8.01 44.88 -0.18
N LEU A 880 -9.01 45.73 0.01
CA LEU A 880 -10.18 45.80 -0.86
C LEU A 880 -10.08 47.05 -1.71
N VAL A 881 -10.29 46.90 -3.02
CA VAL A 881 -10.60 48.01 -3.91
C VAL A 881 -12.10 47.97 -4.14
N LEU A 882 -12.81 49.02 -3.72
CA LEU A 882 -14.25 49.14 -3.88
C LEU A 882 -14.58 50.03 -5.09
N SER A 883 -15.57 49.62 -5.88
CA SER A 883 -16.14 50.44 -6.96
C SER A 883 -16.88 51.66 -6.40
N GLU A 884 -17.28 52.60 -7.26
CA GLU A 884 -18.11 53.75 -6.87
C GLU A 884 -19.46 53.32 -6.23
N ASN A 885 -19.94 52.11 -6.53
CA ASN A 885 -21.14 51.52 -5.93
C ASN A 885 -20.87 50.82 -4.57
N GLY A 886 -19.62 50.74 -4.13
CA GLY A 886 -19.22 50.04 -2.90
C GLY A 886 -19.05 48.51 -3.04
N GLU A 887 -19.09 47.99 -4.26
CA GLU A 887 -18.87 46.56 -4.55
C GLU A 887 -17.37 46.24 -4.57
N ILE A 888 -16.98 45.01 -4.20
CA ILE A 888 -15.57 44.59 -4.20
C ILE A 888 -15.10 44.37 -5.65
N ALA A 889 -14.37 45.33 -6.21
CA ALA A 889 -13.74 45.23 -7.52
C ALA A 889 -12.46 44.38 -7.49
N ALA A 890 -11.71 44.41 -6.37
CA ALA A 890 -10.59 43.51 -6.13
C ALA A 890 -10.36 43.22 -4.64
N ARG A 891 -9.84 42.02 -4.34
CA ARG A 891 -9.31 41.61 -3.03
C ARG A 891 -7.87 41.16 -3.21
N LEU A 892 -6.92 41.79 -2.52
CA LEU A 892 -5.47 41.57 -2.71
C LEU A 892 -4.80 41.34 -1.35
N CYS A 893 -4.04 40.25 -1.20
CA CYS A 893 -3.55 39.78 0.10
C CYS A 893 -2.01 39.93 0.26
N ASN A 894 -1.29 40.39 -0.76
CA ASN A 894 0.15 40.62 -0.69
C ASN A 894 0.68 41.63 -1.73
N VAL A 895 1.96 42.01 -1.57
CA VAL A 895 2.66 42.97 -2.44
C VAL A 895 2.77 42.51 -3.90
N THR A 896 2.78 41.20 -4.17
CA THR A 896 2.86 40.68 -5.55
C THR A 896 1.53 40.86 -6.29
N GLU A 897 0.41 40.64 -5.61
CA GLU A 897 -0.94 40.92 -6.13
C GLU A 897 -1.15 42.42 -6.33
N LEU A 898 -0.75 43.27 -5.39
CA LEU A 898 -0.78 44.73 -5.57
C LEU A 898 0.02 45.19 -6.79
N LYS A 899 1.25 44.68 -6.98
CA LYS A 899 2.06 45.03 -8.16
C LYS A 899 1.41 44.57 -9.47
N LYS A 900 0.76 43.41 -9.50
CA LYS A 900 -0.02 42.97 -10.66
C LYS A 900 -1.24 43.86 -10.90
N PHE A 901 -1.92 44.28 -9.84
CA PHE A 901 -3.09 45.15 -9.92
C PHE A 901 -2.74 46.53 -10.48
N PHE A 902 -1.71 47.20 -9.95
CA PHE A 902 -1.27 48.51 -10.46
C PHE A 902 -0.81 48.43 -11.92
N VAL A 903 0.03 47.44 -12.27
CA VAL A 903 0.44 47.23 -13.67
C VAL A 903 -0.77 46.95 -14.57
N ALA A 904 -1.79 46.23 -14.11
CA ALA A 904 -3.02 46.03 -14.89
C ALA A 904 -3.80 47.34 -15.10
N GLN A 905 -3.86 48.23 -14.10
CA GLN A 905 -4.53 49.53 -14.24
C GLN A 905 -3.75 50.52 -15.12
N GLU A 906 -2.42 50.55 -15.05
CA GLU A 906 -1.58 51.34 -15.97
C GLU A 906 -1.84 50.94 -17.43
N ASN A 907 -1.93 49.63 -17.70
CA ASN A 907 -2.26 49.07 -19.03
C ASN A 907 -3.77 49.17 -19.41
N MET A 908 -4.61 49.81 -18.57
CA MET A 908 -6.00 50.16 -18.89
C MET A 908 -6.21 51.68 -19.08
N HIS A 909 -5.17 52.48 -18.83
CA HIS A 909 -5.18 53.95 -18.99
C HIS A 909 -4.03 54.44 -19.89
N SER A 910 -3.47 53.53 -20.70
CA SER A 910 -2.53 53.79 -21.80
C SER A 910 -3.02 53.14 -23.10
#